data_AF-A0A8B8GSH0-F1
#
_entry.id   AF-A0A8B8GSH0-F1
#
_cell.length_a   1.000
_cell.length_b   1.000
_cell.length_c   1.000
_cell.angle_alpha   90.00
_cell.angle_beta   90.00
_cell.angle_gamma   90.00
#
_symmetry.space_group_name_H-M   'P 1'
#
loop_
_entity.id
_entity.type
_entity.pdbx_description
1 polymer ?
#
loop_
_entity_poly.entity_id
_entity_poly.type
_entity_poly.pdbx_seq_one_letter_code
_entity_poly.pdbx_strand_id
1 'polypeptide(L)'
;MSDLKPTVPVYLKSRDFNGSGHEQQILHHPFNDSGSNPDDSKAHKRFEIQDDLGMPVNYVRIQDLEDGIRKDIVSDKNSLHRAITPVLILAHFFALLPVQGIKGQNTSFLVVNWFSCPVIYVFVVLSLSLLILSFSLLKIYQTGLTYYSTGEIMFFGSSLVIYILFIHLAREWPKVMAKWELMEREMRHFGYLSNTALKFKILTCIIMLLAIIEHLASVLTGIMKAIPCSTGGLDIFRAYFSMSFRQVFSFIDYSLVIALPLGFLNLILACAWNYMDLFIIILSCALSDKFKQLNQKLAIVKGKVLPSTYWRKSRETYNLLASLTRTLMNFLSPVILLSFANNLYFICLQLLNSLKPMHNVWEAIYFVFSFTYLVGRTCAVSLYAASINDQSKKPKGVLFSVPTESYGVEVARFLTQVTADELALTGCNFFSVTRTLMLTVAGTIVTYEIVLIQFNSVTNEVIDENSTLNHYRGKVNESWKQLKTEFPNDEMEQKLIYYFETMHVTDVSVRLRGKNPKVKLHLYPLELWLVAQRIKNELPRITNINESYHSRLIRGTFSTQFYTRIGGRARFLSFGNFSVLVTKSVLKAIKCSMSFKNVGPVYLEDSYYSKSELDRHQKFEIQDDLGMPVNYVRIKALEDNIRKDIVSDKDSLLRSIAPIIKLGHCIALLPVQGFNGPNTSYLVFNWFNWSVGYLFVALSSCFVVVTFSTLRIWHNGLTYESIGEVLFYGGSLVIYILFVHLAREWPQFMAKWELMEREMRRLRNPPKTAYKFKMITSIIMFLSIVEYLSIVLSGVLKTLPCSKGGLDIFRSYFSLKFQQIFIFMSYSIFISLPLEFLNLILICAWNYMDLLIILLSCALSDKFKQLNQKLASVKGKVVPSAYWRKTREMYNRLALLSQDFDEFLSPVLLLSFAHNVYFMCLQLLNSLKPMHTFWEAFCFVFLFTYLVGRTSAVSLFAASINDQSKKPKTVLFSVPTESYGVEVARFLTQVTSDELALTGCNFFSVTRTFMLTIAGTIVTYEIVLLQFNNVAVEELDLNNTSYLRYCF
;
A
#
# COMPACT_ATOMS: atom_id res chain seq x y z
N MET A 1 -10.06 66.72 -32.86
CA MET A 1 -8.80 66.08 -32.44
C MET A 1 -9.16 64.70 -31.93
N SER A 2 -9.20 63.77 -32.88
CA SER A 2 -9.70 62.40 -32.77
C SER A 2 -8.57 61.43 -32.42
N ASP A 3 -8.97 60.26 -31.91
CA ASP A 3 -8.21 59.00 -31.76
C ASP A 3 -7.45 58.76 -30.46
N LEU A 4 -8.19 58.36 -29.43
CA LEU A 4 -7.72 57.36 -28.45
C LEU A 4 -8.57 56.09 -28.59
N LYS A 5 -8.01 55.07 -29.22
CA LYS A 5 -8.59 53.71 -29.28
C LYS A 5 -8.53 53.05 -27.89
N PRO A 6 -9.60 52.39 -27.43
CA PRO A 6 -9.57 51.59 -26.22
C PRO A 6 -8.86 50.24 -26.49
N THR A 7 -7.85 49.93 -25.69
CA THR A 7 -7.17 48.63 -25.69
C THR A 7 -8.07 47.55 -25.06
N VAL A 8 -8.59 46.66 -25.89
CA VAL A 8 -9.33 45.45 -25.48
C VAL A 8 -8.33 44.38 -25.03
N PRO A 9 -8.56 43.66 -23.92
CA PRO A 9 -7.68 42.55 -23.52
C PRO A 9 -7.92 41.31 -24.40
N VAL A 10 -6.84 40.79 -24.97
CA VAL A 10 -6.82 39.55 -25.76
C VAL A 10 -6.92 38.34 -24.83
N TYR A 11 -8.00 37.56 -24.95
CA TYR A 11 -8.17 36.28 -24.26
C TYR A 11 -7.37 35.17 -24.97
N LEU A 12 -6.36 34.61 -24.30
CA LEU A 12 -5.61 33.44 -24.81
C LEU A 12 -6.24 32.13 -24.31
N LYS A 13 -6.70 31.32 -25.28
CA LYS A 13 -7.34 30.02 -25.11
C LYS A 13 -6.27 28.94 -24.83
N SER A 14 -6.41 28.20 -23.74
CA SER A 14 -5.46 27.14 -23.35
C SER A 14 -5.41 25.98 -24.36
N ARG A 15 -4.20 25.52 -24.74
CA ARG A 15 -3.98 24.31 -25.56
C ARG A 15 -3.33 23.17 -24.77
N ASP A 16 -3.81 21.96 -25.00
CA ASP A 16 -3.36 20.70 -24.40
C ASP A 16 -2.07 20.19 -25.07
N PHE A 17 -1.00 20.05 -24.29
CA PHE A 17 0.21 19.33 -24.68
C PHE A 17 0.12 17.87 -24.19
N ASN A 18 -0.43 16.99 -25.02
CA ASN A 18 -0.29 15.55 -24.89
C ASN A 18 -0.27 14.91 -26.30
N GLY A 19 0.88 15.00 -26.96
CA GLY A 19 1.21 14.23 -28.15
C GLY A 19 2.58 13.59 -27.93
N SER A 20 2.62 12.26 -27.88
CA SER A 20 3.83 11.44 -27.78
C SER A 20 4.71 11.63 -29.02
N GLY A 21 6.02 11.61 -28.81
CA GLY A 21 7.04 11.91 -29.82
C GLY A 21 6.96 11.07 -31.09
N HIS A 22 7.34 11.70 -32.19
CA HIS A 22 7.91 11.03 -33.36
C HIS A 22 9.33 11.57 -33.53
N GLU A 23 10.27 10.64 -33.55
CA GLU A 23 11.66 10.85 -33.90
C GLU A 23 11.75 11.51 -35.28
N GLN A 24 12.48 12.62 -35.38
CA GLN A 24 12.97 13.12 -36.66
C GLN A 24 14.43 12.72 -36.79
N GLN A 25 14.67 11.65 -37.56
CA GLN A 25 15.96 11.36 -38.15
C GLN A 25 16.31 12.48 -39.14
N ILE A 26 17.43 13.13 -38.90
CA ILE A 26 18.01 14.14 -39.80
C ILE A 26 18.80 13.38 -40.87
N LEU A 27 18.32 13.40 -42.11
CA LEU A 27 19.09 12.98 -43.29
C LEU A 27 19.41 14.21 -44.14
N HIS A 28 20.71 14.47 -44.33
CA HIS A 28 21.24 15.48 -45.25
C HIS A 28 21.12 15.00 -46.71
N HIS A 29 20.63 15.85 -47.62
CA HIS A 29 21.27 16.19 -48.92
C HIS A 29 20.46 17.24 -49.71
N PRO A 30 21.08 17.97 -50.68
CA PRO A 30 20.64 19.29 -51.15
C PRO A 30 19.95 19.28 -52.53
N PHE A 31 19.32 20.43 -52.82
CA PHE A 31 18.83 20.99 -54.10
C PHE A 31 19.17 20.27 -55.43
N ASN A 32 18.14 20.04 -56.25
CA ASN A 32 18.09 20.56 -57.63
C ASN A 32 16.70 20.44 -58.31
N ASP A 33 16.47 21.36 -59.24
CA ASP A 33 15.27 21.63 -60.04
C ASP A 33 14.79 20.52 -60.99
N SER A 34 13.50 20.61 -61.34
CA SER A 34 12.87 20.50 -62.68
C SER A 34 11.72 19.48 -62.84
N GLY A 35 10.61 19.96 -63.40
CA GLY A 35 9.80 19.21 -64.39
C GLY A 35 8.46 18.58 -63.98
N SER A 36 7.38 19.19 -64.48
CA SER A 36 6.12 18.57 -64.98
C SER A 36 5.00 18.10 -64.02
N ASN A 37 3.83 18.72 -64.20
CA ASN A 37 2.45 18.33 -63.83
C ASN A 37 1.85 17.36 -64.89
N PRO A 38 0.60 16.83 -64.78
CA PRO A 38 -0.32 16.64 -63.63
C PRO A 38 -1.00 15.23 -63.62
N ASP A 39 -2.06 15.07 -62.81
CA ASP A 39 -3.07 13.98 -62.74
C ASP A 39 -2.81 12.77 -61.82
N ASP A 40 -3.37 12.82 -60.59
CA ASP A 40 -4.61 12.06 -60.33
C ASP A 40 -5.28 12.53 -59.01
N SER A 41 -6.52 13.03 -59.11
CA SER A 41 -7.26 13.63 -58.00
C SER A 41 -8.31 12.66 -57.44
N LYS A 42 -8.14 12.22 -56.17
CA LYS A 42 -9.23 11.70 -55.33
C LYS A 42 -9.14 12.25 -53.91
N ALA A 43 -9.81 13.39 -53.76
CA ALA A 43 -10.51 13.88 -52.57
C ALA A 43 -10.02 13.39 -51.18
N HIS A 44 -9.12 14.16 -50.58
CA HIS A 44 -9.04 14.30 -49.12
C HIS A 44 -9.46 15.73 -48.76
N LYS A 45 -10.73 15.92 -48.36
CA LYS A 45 -11.19 17.16 -47.73
C LYS A 45 -10.53 17.26 -46.34
N ARG A 46 -9.37 17.91 -46.28
CA ARG A 46 -8.77 18.42 -45.06
C ARG A 46 -9.54 19.68 -44.68
N PHE A 47 -10.25 19.68 -43.56
CA PHE A 47 -10.81 20.90 -42.98
C PHE A 47 -9.65 21.78 -42.50
N GLU A 48 -9.23 22.74 -43.33
CA GLU A 48 -8.40 23.85 -42.89
C GLU A 48 -9.28 24.86 -42.16
N ILE A 49 -8.94 25.15 -40.91
CA ILE A 49 -9.61 26.16 -40.10
C ILE A 49 -9.03 27.51 -40.53
N GLN A 50 -9.84 28.32 -41.21
CA GLN A 50 -9.55 29.71 -41.54
C GLN A 50 -9.90 30.63 -40.36
N ASP A 51 -9.19 31.75 -40.23
CA ASP A 51 -9.57 32.84 -39.33
C ASP A 51 -10.76 33.66 -39.89
N ASP A 52 -11.22 34.66 -39.14
CA ASP A 52 -12.38 35.51 -39.51
C ASP A 52 -12.17 36.32 -40.83
N LEU A 53 -10.98 36.23 -41.43
CA LEU A 53 -10.59 36.86 -42.70
C LEU A 53 -10.27 35.84 -43.82
N GLY A 54 -10.48 34.54 -43.60
CA GLY A 54 -10.34 33.52 -44.64
C GLY A 54 -8.91 33.05 -44.92
N MET A 55 -7.92 33.35 -44.06
CA MET A 55 -6.52 32.98 -44.28
C MET A 55 -6.16 31.65 -43.60
N PRO A 56 -5.30 30.80 -44.20
CA PRO A 56 -4.86 29.56 -43.60
C PRO A 56 -3.98 29.82 -42.37
N VAL A 57 -4.40 29.35 -41.19
CA VAL A 57 -3.67 29.53 -39.93
C VAL A 57 -2.41 28.66 -39.92
N ASN A 58 -1.27 29.26 -40.23
CA ASN A 58 0.03 28.58 -40.17
C ASN A 58 0.50 28.48 -38.71
N TYR A 59 0.06 27.40 -38.04
CA TYR A 59 0.30 27.16 -36.62
C TYR A 59 1.76 27.14 -36.22
N VAL A 60 2.66 26.72 -37.12
CA VAL A 60 4.10 26.68 -36.85
C VAL A 60 4.66 28.09 -36.69
N ARG A 61 4.27 29.01 -37.58
CA ARG A 61 4.73 30.41 -37.54
C ARG A 61 4.19 31.19 -36.35
N ILE A 62 2.96 30.90 -35.91
CA ILE A 62 2.36 31.47 -34.70
C ILE A 62 3.09 30.94 -33.45
N GLN A 63 3.45 29.66 -33.45
CA GLN A 63 4.18 29.05 -32.34
C GLN A 63 5.61 29.58 -32.24
N ASP A 64 6.29 29.78 -33.38
CA ASP A 64 7.61 30.42 -33.42
C ASP A 64 7.56 31.89 -32.96
N LEU A 65 6.48 32.62 -33.31
CA LEU A 65 6.25 33.98 -32.80
C LEU A 65 5.95 34.00 -31.30
N GLU A 66 5.11 33.08 -30.80
CA GLU A 66 4.81 32.96 -29.36
C GLU A 66 6.05 32.57 -28.55
N ASP A 67 6.88 31.67 -29.07
CA ASP A 67 8.13 31.26 -28.43
C ASP A 67 9.19 32.37 -28.52
N GLY A 68 9.19 33.18 -29.58
CA GLY A 68 9.94 34.43 -29.67
C GLY A 68 9.52 35.43 -28.58
N ILE A 69 8.22 35.71 -28.48
CA ILE A 69 7.65 36.60 -27.46
C ILE A 69 7.92 36.06 -26.04
N ARG A 70 7.85 34.76 -25.82
CA ARG A 70 8.15 34.11 -24.52
C ARG A 70 9.63 34.21 -24.15
N LYS A 71 10.55 34.22 -25.13
CA LYS A 71 11.99 34.42 -24.90
C LYS A 71 12.31 35.88 -24.55
N ASP A 72 11.58 36.84 -25.10
CA ASP A 72 11.86 38.28 -24.93
C ASP A 72 11.20 38.91 -23.68
N ILE A 73 10.22 38.25 -23.05
CA ILE A 73 9.64 38.73 -21.79
C ILE A 73 10.60 38.43 -20.64
N VAL A 74 11.28 39.46 -20.11
CA VAL A 74 12.16 39.34 -18.95
C VAL A 74 11.36 38.87 -17.73
N SER A 75 11.66 37.67 -17.21
CA SER A 75 11.12 37.17 -15.94
C SER A 75 11.41 38.17 -14.81
N ASP A 76 10.38 38.49 -14.01
CA ASP A 76 10.49 39.38 -12.86
C ASP A 76 11.59 38.89 -11.90
N LYS A 77 12.34 39.80 -11.26
CA LYS A 77 13.35 39.46 -10.25
C LYS A 77 12.76 38.61 -9.11
N ASN A 78 11.46 38.72 -8.87
CA ASN A 78 10.73 37.98 -7.84
C ASN A 78 10.06 36.68 -8.33
N SER A 79 10.35 36.21 -9.55
CA SER A 79 9.81 34.94 -10.03
C SER A 79 10.30 33.74 -9.22
N LEU A 80 9.49 32.68 -9.15
CA LEU A 80 9.91 31.45 -8.48
C LEU A 80 11.20 30.89 -9.09
N HIS A 81 11.31 30.92 -10.43
CA HIS A 81 12.45 30.38 -11.14
C HIS A 81 13.77 30.98 -10.64
N ARG A 82 13.83 32.31 -10.48
CA ARG A 82 15.01 33.00 -9.93
C ARG A 82 15.20 32.80 -8.43
N ALA A 83 14.10 32.72 -7.68
CA ALA A 83 14.14 32.50 -6.23
C ALA A 83 14.69 31.11 -5.86
N ILE A 84 14.41 30.08 -6.66
CA ILE A 84 14.82 28.70 -6.41
C ILE A 84 16.18 28.33 -7.03
N THR A 85 16.72 29.14 -7.96
CA THR A 85 18.05 28.96 -8.57
C THR A 85 19.16 28.52 -7.59
N PRO A 86 19.39 29.16 -6.42
CA PRO A 86 20.43 28.72 -5.49
C PRO A 86 20.18 27.31 -4.93
N VAL A 87 18.92 26.93 -4.71
CA VAL A 87 18.52 25.59 -4.24
C VAL A 87 18.77 24.55 -5.33
N LEU A 88 18.58 24.90 -6.59
CA LEU A 88 18.84 24.01 -7.73
C LEU A 88 20.34 23.85 -8.02
N ILE A 89 21.14 24.91 -7.83
CA ILE A 89 22.61 24.82 -7.91
C ILE A 89 23.14 23.86 -6.84
N LEU A 90 22.59 23.93 -5.62
CA LEU A 90 22.94 23.00 -4.56
C LEU A 90 22.58 21.55 -4.91
N ALA A 91 21.46 21.32 -5.61
CA ALA A 91 21.07 19.99 -6.10
C ALA A 91 22.16 19.37 -6.97
N HIS A 92 22.70 20.14 -7.93
CA HIS A 92 23.76 19.68 -8.82
C HIS A 92 25.03 19.27 -8.08
N PHE A 93 25.37 19.98 -7.00
CA PHE A 93 26.52 19.63 -6.17
C PHE A 93 26.36 18.24 -5.53
N PHE A 94 25.15 17.87 -5.13
CA PHE A 94 24.83 16.56 -4.58
C PHE A 94 24.40 15.51 -5.62
N ALA A 95 24.68 15.74 -6.92
CA ALA A 95 24.26 14.85 -8.00
C ALA A 95 22.74 14.62 -8.07
N LEU A 96 21.94 15.64 -7.74
CA LEU A 96 20.48 15.61 -7.82
C LEU A 96 19.95 16.57 -8.88
N LEU A 97 18.78 16.23 -9.43
CA LEU A 97 18.01 17.05 -10.39
C LEU A 97 18.86 17.61 -11.57
N PRO A 98 19.39 16.76 -12.48
CA PRO A 98 20.33 17.18 -13.52
C PRO A 98 19.66 17.95 -14.68
N VAL A 99 19.14 19.14 -14.40
CA VAL A 99 18.52 20.06 -15.37
C VAL A 99 19.51 21.13 -15.81
N GLN A 100 19.58 21.45 -17.11
CA GLN A 100 20.40 22.53 -17.65
C GLN A 100 19.61 23.84 -17.74
N GLY A 101 20.33 24.97 -17.86
CA GLY A 101 19.72 26.29 -18.05
C GLY A 101 19.10 26.91 -16.79
N ILE A 102 19.49 26.44 -15.60
CA ILE A 102 18.96 26.92 -14.30
C ILE A 102 19.26 28.41 -14.03
N LYS A 103 20.34 28.94 -14.60
CA LYS A 103 20.71 30.37 -14.53
C LYS A 103 20.10 31.19 -15.66
N GLY A 104 19.28 30.58 -16.51
CA GLY A 104 18.57 31.25 -17.59
C GLY A 104 17.64 32.35 -17.05
N GLN A 105 17.31 33.31 -17.90
CA GLN A 105 16.43 34.40 -17.47
C GLN A 105 14.98 33.93 -17.31
N ASN A 106 14.54 32.95 -18.11
CA ASN A 106 13.17 32.44 -18.20
C ASN A 106 13.14 30.90 -18.11
N THR A 107 11.96 30.32 -17.87
CA THR A 107 11.80 28.86 -17.75
C THR A 107 12.03 28.11 -19.06
N SER A 108 11.99 28.80 -20.21
CA SER A 108 12.24 28.26 -21.54
C SER A 108 13.66 27.72 -21.75
N PHE A 109 14.63 28.14 -20.93
CA PHE A 109 16.01 27.64 -20.97
C PHE A 109 16.18 26.29 -20.26
N LEU A 110 15.16 25.80 -19.56
CA LEU A 110 15.24 24.53 -18.82
C LEU A 110 15.14 23.34 -19.77
N VAL A 111 16.24 22.61 -19.93
CA VAL A 111 16.33 21.39 -20.75
C VAL A 111 17.06 20.27 -20.03
N VAL A 112 16.68 19.02 -20.32
CA VAL A 112 17.40 17.83 -19.86
C VAL A 112 18.14 17.22 -21.04
N ASN A 113 19.47 17.22 -20.96
CA ASN A 113 20.32 16.56 -21.93
C ASN A 113 21.00 15.35 -21.26
N TRP A 114 20.74 14.16 -21.78
CA TRP A 114 21.25 12.90 -21.24
C TRP A 114 22.77 12.75 -21.32
N PHE A 115 23.43 13.49 -22.23
CA PHE A 115 24.87 13.45 -22.42
C PHE A 115 25.60 14.59 -21.70
N SER A 116 25.01 15.13 -20.64
CA SER A 116 25.58 16.25 -19.90
C SER A 116 26.38 15.79 -18.67
N CYS A 117 27.40 16.56 -18.29
CA CYS A 117 28.23 16.25 -17.11
C CYS A 117 27.40 16.05 -15.82
N PRO A 118 26.36 16.86 -15.52
CA PRO A 118 25.50 16.61 -14.35
C PRO A 118 24.78 15.26 -14.40
N VAL A 119 24.30 14.83 -15.57
CA VAL A 119 23.64 13.52 -15.73
C VAL A 119 24.62 12.38 -15.53
N ILE A 120 25.83 12.48 -16.11
CA ILE A 120 26.89 11.49 -15.93
C ILE A 120 27.26 11.37 -14.45
N TYR A 121 27.38 12.50 -13.74
CA TYR A 121 27.67 12.51 -12.31
C TYR A 121 26.59 11.78 -11.49
N VAL A 122 25.30 11.98 -11.80
CA VAL A 122 24.19 11.24 -11.17
C VAL A 122 24.33 9.73 -11.42
N PHE A 123 24.64 9.31 -12.65
CA PHE A 123 24.80 7.89 -12.96
C PHE A 123 25.98 7.24 -12.24
N VAL A 124 27.08 7.96 -12.03
CA VAL A 124 28.21 7.48 -11.23
C VAL A 124 27.79 7.24 -9.77
N VAL A 125 27.13 8.22 -9.14
CA VAL A 125 26.65 8.09 -7.75
C VAL A 125 25.60 6.99 -7.61
N LEU A 126 24.69 6.86 -8.59
CA LEU A 126 23.68 5.81 -8.64
C LEU A 126 24.34 4.42 -8.71
N SER A 127 25.36 4.26 -9.56
CA SER A 127 26.08 2.99 -9.73
C SER A 127 26.86 2.60 -8.47
N LEU A 128 27.52 3.56 -7.82
CA LEU A 128 28.22 3.31 -6.55
C LEU A 128 27.24 2.95 -5.42
N SER A 129 26.08 3.60 -5.37
CA SER A 129 25.03 3.29 -4.39
C SER A 129 24.49 1.87 -4.57
N LEU A 130 24.27 1.45 -5.82
CA LEU A 130 23.85 0.08 -6.15
C LEU A 130 24.89 -0.95 -5.75
N LEU A 131 26.18 -0.65 -5.97
CA LEU A 131 27.29 -1.52 -5.60
C LEU A 131 27.35 -1.73 -4.07
N ILE A 132 27.28 -0.66 -3.29
CA ILE A 132 27.28 -0.75 -1.82
C ILE A 132 26.06 -1.52 -1.31
N LEU A 133 24.88 -1.25 -1.85
CA LEU A 133 23.67 -1.99 -1.49
C LEU A 133 23.83 -3.50 -1.78
N SER A 134 24.46 -3.85 -2.89
CA SER A 134 24.75 -5.24 -3.24
C SER A 134 25.68 -5.90 -2.22
N PHE A 135 26.73 -5.20 -1.78
CA PHE A 135 27.61 -5.67 -0.70
C PHE A 135 26.87 -5.84 0.64
N SER A 136 25.96 -4.92 0.99
CA SER A 136 25.11 -5.06 2.18
C SER A 136 24.24 -6.31 2.11
N LEU A 137 23.62 -6.60 0.97
CA LEU A 137 22.81 -7.81 0.77
C LEU A 137 23.65 -9.09 0.87
N LEU A 138 24.86 -9.10 0.29
CA LEU A 138 25.79 -10.23 0.39
C LEU A 138 26.23 -10.50 1.83
N LYS A 139 26.48 -9.45 2.62
CA LYS A 139 26.81 -9.60 4.04
C LYS A 139 25.65 -10.17 4.83
N ILE A 140 24.43 -9.68 4.61
CA ILE A 140 23.22 -10.20 5.27
C ILE A 140 23.00 -11.67 4.95
N TYR A 141 23.28 -12.07 3.72
CA TYR A 141 23.24 -13.47 3.34
C TYR A 141 24.19 -14.34 4.17
N GLN A 142 25.38 -13.84 4.53
CA GLN A 142 26.36 -14.59 5.33
C GLN A 142 26.09 -14.55 6.84
N THR A 143 25.70 -13.39 7.38
CA THR A 143 25.60 -13.17 8.83
C THR A 143 24.18 -13.23 9.38
N GLY A 144 23.18 -13.39 8.53
CA GLY A 144 21.77 -13.24 8.87
C GLY A 144 21.34 -11.78 8.99
N LEU A 145 20.02 -11.57 9.10
CA LEU A 145 19.41 -10.25 9.26
C LEU A 145 19.57 -9.79 10.72
N THR A 146 20.39 -8.75 10.93
CA THR A 146 20.50 -8.09 12.24
C THR A 146 19.81 -6.73 12.21
N TYR A 147 19.47 -6.20 13.39
CA TYR A 147 18.94 -4.84 13.53
C TYR A 147 19.84 -3.78 12.86
N TYR A 148 21.17 -3.87 13.01
CA TYR A 148 22.11 -2.95 12.36
C TYR A 148 22.08 -3.07 10.82
N SER A 149 21.95 -4.30 10.31
CA SER A 149 21.84 -4.56 8.88
C SER A 149 20.59 -3.93 8.26
N THR A 150 19.47 -3.87 9.00
CA THR A 150 18.25 -3.20 8.50
C THR A 150 18.46 -1.69 8.30
N GLY A 151 19.18 -1.03 9.21
CA GLY A 151 19.52 0.39 9.10
C GLY A 151 20.39 0.68 7.88
N GLU A 152 21.37 -0.19 7.59
CA GLU A 152 22.23 -0.08 6.40
C GLU A 152 21.42 -0.22 5.10
N ILE A 153 20.56 -1.24 4.99
CA ILE A 153 19.69 -1.43 3.81
C ILE A 153 18.78 -0.21 3.61
N MET A 154 18.15 0.26 4.68
CA MET A 154 17.22 1.39 4.61
C MET A 154 17.94 2.66 4.18
N PHE A 155 19.16 2.91 4.67
CA PHE A 155 19.94 4.08 4.27
C PHE A 155 20.37 4.03 2.79
N PHE A 156 21.09 2.98 2.36
CA PHE A 156 21.60 2.89 0.99
C PHE A 156 20.49 2.62 -0.03
N GLY A 157 19.51 1.78 0.33
CA GLY A 157 18.35 1.47 -0.50
C GLY A 157 17.47 2.69 -0.73
N SER A 158 17.13 3.44 0.33
CA SER A 158 16.33 4.65 0.15
C SER A 158 17.10 5.74 -0.60
N SER A 159 18.41 5.86 -0.40
CA SER A 159 19.25 6.79 -1.17
C SER A 159 19.25 6.47 -2.66
N LEU A 160 19.33 5.19 -3.04
CA LEU A 160 19.19 4.76 -4.43
C LEU A 160 17.86 5.23 -5.03
N VAL A 161 16.76 5.05 -4.29
CA VAL A 161 15.42 5.50 -4.71
C VAL A 161 15.37 7.03 -4.85
N ILE A 162 16.01 7.80 -3.95
CA ILE A 162 16.10 9.26 -4.08
C ILE A 162 16.68 9.64 -5.45
N TYR A 163 17.82 9.08 -5.86
CA TYR A 163 18.41 9.41 -7.16
C TYR A 163 17.51 9.04 -8.34
N ILE A 164 16.89 7.85 -8.31
CA ILE A 164 15.94 7.42 -9.35
C ILE A 164 14.78 8.43 -9.47
N LEU A 165 14.20 8.83 -8.34
CA LEU A 165 13.12 9.82 -8.32
C LEU A 165 13.59 11.17 -8.84
N PHE A 166 14.75 11.67 -8.41
CA PHE A 166 15.25 12.98 -8.85
C PHE A 166 15.63 13.03 -10.34
N ILE A 167 16.02 11.91 -10.96
CA ILE A 167 16.13 11.79 -12.42
C ILE A 167 14.75 11.93 -13.08
N HIS A 168 13.73 11.27 -12.53
CA HIS A 168 12.37 11.39 -13.03
C HIS A 168 11.84 12.83 -12.90
N LEU A 169 12.05 13.45 -11.74
CA LEU A 169 11.66 14.83 -11.48
C LEU A 169 12.38 15.81 -12.43
N ALA A 170 13.66 15.59 -12.74
CA ALA A 170 14.38 16.44 -13.68
C ALA A 170 13.69 16.50 -15.06
N ARG A 171 13.13 15.39 -15.55
CA ARG A 171 12.41 15.33 -16.83
C ARG A 171 11.08 16.09 -16.82
N GLU A 172 10.40 16.10 -15.69
CA GLU A 172 9.10 16.76 -15.51
C GLU A 172 9.25 18.25 -15.17
N TRP A 173 10.39 18.65 -14.60
CA TRP A 173 10.64 19.99 -14.06
C TRP A 173 10.36 21.15 -15.03
N PRO A 174 10.81 21.12 -16.31
CA PRO A 174 10.51 22.21 -17.25
C PRO A 174 9.01 22.44 -17.45
N LYS A 175 8.22 21.34 -17.50
CA LYS A 175 6.76 21.41 -17.68
C LYS A 175 6.07 22.01 -16.45
N VAL A 176 6.54 21.66 -15.26
CA VAL A 176 6.01 22.20 -13.99
C VAL A 176 6.31 23.70 -13.89
N MET A 177 7.53 24.11 -14.20
CA MET A 177 7.94 25.51 -14.16
C MET A 177 7.22 26.38 -15.21
N ALA A 178 6.98 25.88 -16.41
CA ALA A 178 6.19 26.59 -17.42
C ALA A 178 4.75 26.89 -16.93
N LYS A 179 4.10 25.91 -16.27
CA LYS A 179 2.76 26.13 -15.67
C LYS A 179 2.81 27.08 -14.48
N TRP A 180 3.89 27.06 -13.71
CA TRP A 180 4.08 27.98 -12.60
C TRP A 180 4.23 29.41 -13.11
N GLU A 181 5.06 29.65 -14.12
CA GLU A 181 5.26 30.97 -14.73
C GLU A 181 3.96 31.56 -15.27
N LEU A 182 3.13 30.72 -15.93
CA LEU A 182 1.80 31.13 -16.37
C LEU A 182 0.92 31.59 -15.20
N MET A 183 0.95 30.86 -14.08
CA MET A 183 0.22 31.25 -12.87
C MET A 183 0.72 32.58 -12.28
N GLU A 184 2.05 32.77 -12.21
CA GLU A 184 2.63 34.02 -11.70
C GLU A 184 2.25 35.22 -12.57
N ARG A 185 2.18 35.03 -13.89
CA ARG A 185 1.76 36.07 -14.83
C ARG A 185 0.31 36.49 -14.59
N GLU A 186 -0.61 35.54 -14.43
CA GLU A 186 -2.02 35.82 -14.13
C GLU A 186 -2.19 36.51 -12.77
N MET A 187 -1.37 36.16 -11.78
CA MET A 187 -1.43 36.73 -10.44
C MET A 187 -0.64 38.03 -10.27
N ARG A 188 -0.04 38.60 -11.32
CA ARG A 188 0.82 39.81 -11.21
C ARG A 188 0.12 41.00 -10.54
N HIS A 189 -1.19 41.16 -10.76
CA HIS A 189 -2.00 42.22 -10.18
C HIS A 189 -2.24 42.09 -8.65
N PHE A 190 -1.95 40.92 -8.06
CA PHE A 190 -2.02 40.73 -6.60
C PHE A 190 -0.82 41.36 -5.88
N GLY A 191 0.27 41.67 -6.60
CA GLY A 191 1.55 42.11 -6.04
C GLY A 191 2.42 40.93 -5.58
N TYR A 192 3.73 41.12 -5.51
CA TYR A 192 4.66 40.09 -5.02
C TYR A 192 4.75 40.11 -3.50
N LEU A 193 4.81 38.93 -2.87
CA LEU A 193 5.26 38.86 -1.48
C LEU A 193 6.75 39.23 -1.43
N SER A 194 7.08 40.28 -0.69
CA SER A 194 8.47 40.70 -0.49
C SER A 194 9.30 39.58 0.15
N ASN A 195 10.56 39.48 -0.25
CA ASN A 195 11.60 38.63 0.33
C ASN A 195 11.47 37.10 0.16
N THR A 196 10.66 36.59 -0.78
CA THR A 196 10.53 35.13 -1.02
C THR A 196 11.87 34.44 -1.34
N ALA A 197 12.69 35.05 -2.22
CA ALA A 197 14.02 34.54 -2.54
C ALA A 197 14.97 34.54 -1.32
N LEU A 198 14.88 35.55 -0.46
CA LEU A 198 15.67 35.62 0.77
C LEU A 198 15.24 34.53 1.76
N LYS A 199 13.93 34.31 1.94
CA LYS A 199 13.40 33.23 2.78
C LYS A 199 13.91 31.86 2.31
N PHE A 200 13.90 31.59 1.01
CA PHE A 200 14.40 30.31 0.47
C PHE A 200 15.89 30.12 0.71
N LYS A 201 16.69 31.18 0.55
CA LYS A 201 18.12 31.16 0.88
C LYS A 201 18.37 30.87 2.37
N ILE A 202 17.66 31.57 3.27
CA ILE A 202 17.78 31.37 4.71
C ILE A 202 17.41 29.94 5.10
N LEU A 203 16.26 29.45 4.62
CA LEU A 203 15.78 28.11 4.93
C LEU A 203 16.74 27.01 4.42
N THR A 204 17.25 27.18 3.20
CA THR A 204 18.27 26.29 2.62
C THR A 204 19.55 26.30 3.45
N CYS A 205 20.03 27.49 3.83
CA CYS A 205 21.25 27.63 4.64
C CYS A 205 21.10 26.92 6.00
N ILE A 206 20.01 27.18 6.72
CA ILE A 206 19.76 26.58 8.05
C ILE A 206 19.69 25.06 7.95
N ILE A 207 18.84 24.52 7.06
CA ILE A 207 18.62 23.07 6.97
C ILE A 207 19.91 22.35 6.57
N MET A 208 20.62 22.86 5.56
CA MET A 208 21.84 22.21 5.05
C MET A 208 23.03 22.37 5.99
N LEU A 209 23.16 23.50 6.68
CA LEU A 209 24.21 23.67 7.70
C LEU A 209 24.01 22.69 8.85
N LEU A 210 22.79 22.57 9.37
CA LEU A 210 22.47 21.61 10.41
C LEU A 210 22.68 20.16 9.95
N ALA A 211 22.37 19.84 8.67
CA ALA A 211 22.65 18.53 8.08
C ALA A 211 24.15 18.19 8.07
N ILE A 212 25.00 19.16 7.72
CA ILE A 212 26.46 18.99 7.71
C ILE A 212 26.97 18.83 9.14
N ILE A 213 26.48 19.62 10.09
CA ILE A 213 26.84 19.49 11.51
C ILE A 213 26.44 18.11 12.04
N GLU A 214 25.25 17.61 11.70
CA GLU A 214 24.79 16.28 12.09
C GLU A 214 25.69 15.19 11.52
N HIS A 215 26.02 15.27 10.22
CA HIS A 215 26.90 14.31 9.58
C HIS A 215 28.30 14.31 10.20
N LEU A 216 28.89 15.49 10.43
CA LEU A 216 30.19 15.62 11.08
C LEU A 216 30.17 15.05 12.51
N ALA A 217 29.10 15.30 13.27
CA ALA A 217 28.93 14.74 14.61
C ALA A 217 28.74 13.21 14.59
N SER A 218 28.07 12.68 13.55
CA SER A 218 27.94 11.24 13.32
C SER A 218 29.30 10.58 13.03
N VAL A 219 30.10 11.19 12.16
CA VAL A 219 31.48 10.75 11.87
C VAL A 219 32.33 10.79 13.14
N LEU A 220 32.27 11.88 13.90
CA LEU A 220 33.03 12.01 15.16
C LEU A 220 32.62 10.92 16.17
N THR A 221 31.32 10.65 16.31
CA THR A 221 30.81 9.57 17.16
C THR A 221 31.30 8.20 16.70
N GLY A 222 31.34 7.95 15.39
CA GLY A 222 31.90 6.73 14.81
C GLY A 222 33.40 6.58 15.08
N ILE A 223 34.17 7.67 14.97
CA ILE A 223 35.60 7.68 15.31
C ILE A 223 35.80 7.38 16.79
N MET A 224 35.03 8.01 17.69
CA MET A 224 35.11 7.75 19.13
C MET A 224 34.80 6.29 19.48
N LYS A 225 33.88 5.64 18.76
CA LYS A 225 33.58 4.21 18.90
C LYS A 225 34.69 3.31 18.36
N ALA A 226 35.52 3.79 17.44
CA ALA A 226 36.63 3.05 16.86
C ALA A 226 37.94 3.16 17.66
N ILE A 227 38.13 4.22 18.46
CA ILE A 227 39.35 4.44 19.26
C ILE A 227 39.73 3.22 20.13
N PRO A 228 38.82 2.60 20.91
CA PRO A 228 39.15 1.44 21.75
C PRO A 228 39.60 0.21 20.96
N CYS A 229 39.29 0.16 19.66
CA CYS A 229 39.61 -0.95 18.77
C CYS A 229 40.89 -0.70 17.95
N SER A 230 41.66 0.37 18.24
CA SER A 230 42.84 0.76 17.47
C SER A 230 44.10 0.83 18.33
N THR A 231 45.27 0.63 17.74
CA THR A 231 46.57 0.82 18.41
C THR A 231 47.06 2.28 18.40
N GLY A 232 46.22 3.22 17.97
CA GLY A 232 46.54 4.66 17.85
C GLY A 232 47.10 5.08 16.48
N GLY A 233 47.17 6.40 16.23
CA GLY A 233 47.73 6.97 14.99
C GLY A 233 46.84 6.76 13.74
N LEU A 234 47.44 6.39 12.61
CA LEU A 234 46.72 6.11 11.34
C LEU A 234 45.78 4.89 11.43
N ASP A 235 45.97 4.02 12.42
CA ASP A 235 45.14 2.85 12.66
C ASP A 235 43.71 3.22 13.10
N ILE A 236 43.51 4.42 13.67
CA ILE A 236 42.18 4.94 14.03
C ILE A 236 41.30 5.10 12.78
N PHE A 237 41.87 5.61 11.68
CA PHE A 237 41.14 5.76 10.41
C PHE A 237 40.79 4.39 9.82
N ARG A 238 41.73 3.43 9.88
CA ARG A 238 41.49 2.04 9.45
C ARG A 238 40.35 1.42 10.24
N ALA A 239 40.37 1.53 11.57
CA ALA A 239 39.33 1.02 12.44
C ALA A 239 37.97 1.68 12.15
N TYR A 240 37.92 3.01 12.04
CA TYR A 240 36.70 3.75 11.74
C TYR A 240 36.05 3.34 10.41
N PHE A 241 36.82 3.33 9.32
CA PHE A 241 36.28 2.98 7.99
C PHE A 241 35.90 1.50 7.91
N SER A 242 36.69 0.61 8.51
CA SER A 242 36.36 -0.82 8.56
C SER A 242 35.08 -1.08 9.38
N MET A 243 34.83 -0.29 10.43
CA MET A 243 33.60 -0.37 11.22
C MET A 243 32.39 0.29 10.55
N SER A 244 32.58 1.41 9.87
CA SER A 244 31.50 2.19 9.23
C SER A 244 31.03 1.58 7.91
N PHE A 245 31.94 0.91 7.19
CA PHE A 245 31.68 0.25 5.91
C PHE A 245 31.99 -1.24 5.98
N ARG A 246 31.57 -1.91 7.06
CA ARG A 246 31.76 -3.36 7.24
C ARG A 246 31.28 -4.17 6.03
N GLN A 247 30.17 -3.75 5.43
CA GLN A 247 29.62 -4.36 4.22
C GLN A 247 30.62 -4.42 3.06
N VAL A 248 31.51 -3.44 2.92
CA VAL A 248 32.54 -3.44 1.85
C VAL A 248 33.81 -4.14 2.34
N PHE A 249 34.31 -3.75 3.52
CA PHE A 249 35.61 -4.22 4.03
C PHE A 249 35.59 -5.65 4.59
N SER A 250 34.41 -6.30 4.69
CA SER A 250 34.32 -7.74 4.92
C SER A 250 34.71 -8.58 3.68
N PHE A 251 34.64 -8.00 2.48
CA PHE A 251 34.96 -8.69 1.22
C PHE A 251 36.19 -8.14 0.51
N ILE A 252 36.53 -6.87 0.76
CA ILE A 252 37.66 -6.18 0.13
C ILE A 252 38.62 -5.71 1.22
N ASP A 253 39.91 -5.94 1.01
CA ASP A 253 40.92 -5.48 1.95
C ASP A 253 40.91 -3.96 2.11
N TYR A 254 41.18 -3.51 3.34
CA TYR A 254 41.23 -2.09 3.65
C TYR A 254 42.31 -1.36 2.83
N SER A 255 41.89 -0.28 2.17
CA SER A 255 42.74 0.62 1.40
C SER A 255 42.23 2.05 1.57
N LEU A 256 43.13 2.99 1.84
CA LEU A 256 42.78 4.42 1.94
C LEU A 256 42.16 4.95 0.64
N VAL A 257 42.61 4.43 -0.51
CA VAL A 257 42.13 4.81 -1.86
C VAL A 257 40.67 4.43 -2.06
N ILE A 258 40.18 3.37 -1.39
CA ILE A 258 38.78 2.95 -1.42
C ILE A 258 37.99 3.65 -0.30
N ALA A 259 38.59 3.80 0.88
CA ALA A 259 37.96 4.41 2.05
C ALA A 259 37.55 5.87 1.82
N LEU A 260 38.41 6.69 1.20
CA LEU A 260 38.13 8.11 0.97
C LEU A 260 36.93 8.34 0.03
N PRO A 261 36.83 7.71 -1.16
CA PRO A 261 35.63 7.77 -2.00
C PRO A 261 34.35 7.29 -1.29
N LEU A 262 34.43 6.22 -0.47
CA LEU A 262 33.28 5.74 0.30
C LEU A 262 32.80 6.78 1.33
N GLY A 263 33.75 7.43 2.04
CA GLY A 263 33.43 8.53 2.95
C GLY A 263 32.77 9.71 2.25
N PHE A 264 33.30 10.10 1.09
CA PHE A 264 32.73 11.19 0.29
C PHE A 264 31.35 10.83 -0.26
N LEU A 265 31.16 9.60 -0.75
CA LEU A 265 29.86 9.11 -1.18
C LEU A 265 28.85 9.17 -0.03
N ASN A 266 29.22 8.70 1.17
CA ASN A 266 28.35 8.75 2.34
C ASN A 266 27.89 10.17 2.69
N LEU A 267 28.78 11.17 2.58
CA LEU A 267 28.43 12.58 2.73
C LEU A 267 27.40 13.02 1.67
N ILE A 268 27.61 12.68 0.39
CA ILE A 268 26.66 13.01 -0.69
C ILE A 268 25.30 12.35 -0.41
N LEU A 269 25.26 11.08 -0.03
CA LEU A 269 24.00 10.37 0.29
C LEU A 269 23.27 11.03 1.47
N ALA A 270 23.99 11.36 2.53
CA ALA A 270 23.43 12.07 3.68
C ALA A 270 22.86 13.45 3.28
N CYS A 271 23.59 14.22 2.47
CA CYS A 271 23.11 15.49 1.94
C CYS A 271 21.90 15.32 1.01
N ALA A 272 21.85 14.26 0.20
CA ALA A 272 20.73 13.98 -0.69
C ALA A 272 19.42 13.71 0.07
N TRP A 273 19.49 12.98 1.19
CA TRP A 273 18.33 12.77 2.07
C TRP A 273 17.83 14.10 2.65
N ASN A 274 18.73 14.95 3.16
CA ASN A 274 18.37 16.27 3.67
C ASN A 274 17.80 17.20 2.58
N TYR A 275 18.37 17.14 1.38
CA TYR A 275 17.94 17.93 0.24
C TYR A 275 16.53 17.57 -0.22
N MET A 276 16.17 16.27 -0.21
CA MET A 276 14.82 15.82 -0.55
C MET A 276 13.75 16.53 0.30
N ASP A 277 13.97 16.59 1.62
CA ASP A 277 13.07 17.25 2.56
C ASP A 277 13.03 18.76 2.34
N LEU A 278 14.20 19.39 2.15
CA LEU A 278 14.30 20.81 1.81
C LEU A 278 13.52 21.15 0.53
N PHE A 279 13.61 20.31 -0.50
CA PHE A 279 12.95 20.53 -1.78
C PHE A 279 11.42 20.54 -1.62
N ILE A 280 10.87 19.61 -0.84
CA ILE A 280 9.43 19.58 -0.50
C ILE A 280 9.05 20.86 0.27
N ILE A 281 9.84 21.25 1.27
CA ILE A 281 9.59 22.44 2.09
C ILE A 281 9.52 23.71 1.23
N ILE A 282 10.51 23.93 0.35
CA ILE A 282 10.60 25.14 -0.47
C ILE A 282 9.42 25.26 -1.43
N LEU A 283 9.08 24.17 -2.12
CA LEU A 283 7.95 24.17 -3.05
C LEU A 283 6.60 24.31 -2.34
N SER A 284 6.48 23.71 -1.15
CA SER A 284 5.27 23.84 -0.33
C SER A 284 5.09 25.27 0.19
N CYS A 285 6.18 25.88 0.66
CA CYS A 285 6.24 27.27 1.07
C CYS A 285 5.85 28.23 -0.07
N ALA A 286 6.45 28.03 -1.26
CA ALA A 286 6.15 28.83 -2.45
C ALA A 286 4.65 28.81 -2.81
N LEU A 287 4.03 27.63 -2.79
CA LEU A 287 2.62 27.47 -3.15
C LEU A 287 1.69 28.03 -2.08
N SER A 288 2.02 27.82 -0.80
CA SER A 288 1.29 28.38 0.35
C SER A 288 1.28 29.91 0.32
N ASP A 289 2.42 30.54 -0.02
CA ASP A 289 2.52 31.99 -0.15
C ASP A 289 1.63 32.54 -1.29
N LYS A 290 1.40 31.78 -2.37
CA LYS A 290 0.46 32.20 -3.43
C LYS A 290 -1.00 32.15 -2.98
N PHE A 291 -1.41 31.13 -2.23
CA PHE A 291 -2.73 31.14 -1.57
C PHE A 291 -2.85 32.28 -0.56
N LYS A 292 -1.78 32.59 0.17
CA LYS A 292 -1.75 33.72 1.11
C LYS A 292 -1.98 35.06 0.39
N GLN A 293 -1.42 35.27 -0.80
CA GLN A 293 -1.70 36.47 -1.62
C GLN A 293 -3.18 36.60 -1.96
N LEU A 294 -3.81 35.51 -2.41
CA LEU A 294 -5.25 35.48 -2.70
C LEU A 294 -6.06 35.80 -1.43
N ASN A 295 -5.71 35.17 -0.30
CA ASN A 295 -6.40 35.36 0.98
C ASN A 295 -6.30 36.79 1.50
N GLN A 296 -5.14 37.44 1.36
CA GLN A 296 -4.96 38.84 1.76
C GLN A 296 -5.88 39.78 0.98
N LYS A 297 -6.03 39.58 -0.34
CA LYS A 297 -6.96 40.38 -1.15
C LYS A 297 -8.42 40.10 -0.79
N LEU A 298 -8.78 38.84 -0.55
CA LEU A 298 -10.14 38.47 -0.13
C LEU A 298 -10.50 39.03 1.25
N ALA A 299 -9.54 39.11 2.18
CA ALA A 299 -9.78 39.64 3.52
C ALA A 299 -10.16 41.14 3.50
N ILE A 300 -9.57 41.93 2.59
CA ILE A 300 -9.84 43.38 2.45
C ILE A 300 -11.28 43.67 2.01
N VAL A 301 -11.92 42.71 1.34
CA VAL A 301 -13.28 42.85 0.80
C VAL A 301 -14.36 42.15 1.63
N LYS A 302 -13.99 41.59 2.78
CA LYS A 302 -14.93 40.93 3.69
C LYS A 302 -16.06 41.89 4.10
N GLY A 303 -17.32 41.45 3.95
CA GLY A 303 -18.51 42.23 4.30
C GLY A 303 -18.86 43.36 3.32
N LYS A 304 -18.11 43.54 2.23
CA LYS A 304 -18.40 44.55 1.21
C LYS A 304 -19.29 44.00 0.10
N VAL A 305 -20.15 44.87 -0.44
CA VAL A 305 -20.97 44.58 -1.62
C VAL A 305 -20.09 44.72 -2.87
N LEU A 306 -19.95 43.64 -3.64
CA LEU A 306 -19.10 43.59 -4.83
C LEU A 306 -19.81 42.88 -5.99
N PRO A 307 -19.52 43.28 -7.23
CA PRO A 307 -20.17 42.70 -8.41
C PRO A 307 -19.78 41.23 -8.61
N SER A 308 -20.66 40.47 -9.27
CA SER A 308 -20.44 39.06 -9.59
C SER A 308 -19.17 38.80 -10.42
N THR A 309 -18.73 39.79 -11.21
CA THR A 309 -17.48 39.77 -11.99
C THR A 309 -16.25 39.67 -11.10
N TYR A 310 -16.25 40.33 -9.93
CA TYR A 310 -15.18 40.22 -8.96
C TYR A 310 -15.07 38.78 -8.42
N TRP A 311 -16.19 38.23 -7.93
CA TRP A 311 -16.24 36.87 -7.38
C TRP A 311 -15.88 35.81 -8.41
N ARG A 312 -16.31 36.00 -9.67
CA ARG A 312 -15.87 35.17 -10.80
C ARG A 312 -14.36 35.18 -10.95
N LYS A 313 -13.73 36.37 -11.01
CA LYS A 313 -12.28 36.50 -11.17
C LYS A 313 -11.52 35.91 -9.97
N SER A 314 -12.00 36.10 -8.75
CA SER A 314 -11.41 35.48 -7.56
C SER A 314 -11.48 33.95 -7.60
N ARG A 315 -12.61 33.37 -8.03
CA ARG A 315 -12.75 31.92 -8.22
C ARG A 315 -11.84 31.40 -9.33
N GLU A 316 -11.70 32.12 -10.44
CA GLU A 316 -10.78 31.75 -11.53
C GLU A 316 -9.32 31.73 -11.08
N THR A 317 -8.90 32.71 -10.28
CA THR A 317 -7.57 32.71 -9.66
C THR A 317 -7.41 31.53 -8.69
N TYR A 318 -8.42 31.21 -7.89
CA TYR A 318 -8.41 30.01 -7.05
C TYR A 318 -8.30 28.72 -7.86
N ASN A 319 -9.04 28.62 -8.97
CA ASN A 319 -8.97 27.50 -9.92
C ASN A 319 -7.56 27.32 -10.50
N LEU A 320 -6.89 28.41 -10.84
CA LEU A 320 -5.51 28.40 -11.34
C LEU A 320 -4.55 27.85 -10.29
N LEU A 321 -4.66 28.33 -9.03
CA LEU A 321 -3.89 27.81 -7.91
C LEU A 321 -4.18 26.34 -7.64
N ALA A 322 -5.45 25.94 -7.62
CA ALA A 322 -5.87 24.55 -7.44
C ALA A 322 -5.34 23.63 -8.55
N SER A 323 -5.26 24.11 -9.78
CA SER A 323 -4.68 23.37 -10.91
C SER A 323 -3.16 23.22 -10.78
N LEU A 324 -2.48 24.26 -10.30
CA LEU A 324 -1.05 24.23 -10.03
C LEU A 324 -0.73 23.30 -8.84
N THR A 325 -1.52 23.36 -7.76
CA THR A 325 -1.39 22.44 -6.61
C THR A 325 -1.46 20.98 -7.05
N ARG A 326 -2.42 20.61 -7.90
CA ARG A 326 -2.52 19.23 -8.42
C ARG A 326 -1.34 18.85 -9.32
N THR A 327 -0.83 19.79 -10.10
CA THR A 327 0.37 19.57 -10.91
C THR A 327 1.58 19.30 -10.00
N LEU A 328 1.77 20.11 -8.96
CA LEU A 328 2.85 19.96 -8.00
C LEU A 328 2.69 18.68 -7.15
N MET A 329 1.46 18.35 -6.75
CA MET A 329 1.11 17.12 -6.04
C MET A 329 1.53 15.89 -6.86
N ASN A 330 1.13 15.79 -8.13
CA ASN A 330 1.51 14.66 -8.98
C ASN A 330 3.03 14.57 -9.17
N PHE A 331 3.70 15.72 -9.27
CA PHE A 331 5.16 15.81 -9.44
C PHE A 331 5.94 15.39 -8.18
N LEU A 332 5.50 15.82 -6.98
CA LEU A 332 6.17 15.53 -5.71
C LEU A 332 5.70 14.23 -5.03
N SER A 333 4.61 13.63 -5.49
CA SER A 333 3.92 12.54 -4.78
C SER A 333 4.84 11.38 -4.35
N PRO A 334 5.69 10.83 -5.24
CA PRO A 334 6.59 9.73 -4.87
C PRO A 334 7.68 10.17 -3.88
N VAL A 335 8.14 11.41 -3.99
CA VAL A 335 9.19 11.99 -3.14
C VAL A 335 8.66 12.24 -1.73
N ILE A 336 7.41 12.71 -1.62
CA ILE A 336 6.74 12.89 -0.32
C ILE A 336 6.57 11.53 0.37
N LEU A 337 6.14 10.49 -0.36
CA LEU A 337 6.01 9.15 0.21
C LEU A 337 7.35 8.65 0.77
N LEU A 338 8.43 8.78 -0.01
CA LEU A 338 9.77 8.38 0.41
C LEU A 338 10.29 9.20 1.60
N SER A 339 10.07 10.51 1.60
CA SER A 339 10.44 11.40 2.71
C SER A 339 9.79 10.99 4.02
N PHE A 340 8.46 10.79 4.04
CA PHE A 340 7.76 10.35 5.25
C PHE A 340 8.19 8.93 5.68
N ALA A 341 8.36 8.00 4.75
CA ALA A 341 8.81 6.64 5.07
C ALA A 341 10.21 6.62 5.70
N ASN A 342 11.18 7.33 5.08
CA ASN A 342 12.54 7.42 5.59
C ASN A 342 12.59 8.11 6.94
N ASN A 343 11.96 9.28 7.07
CA ASN A 343 11.99 10.06 8.30
C ASN A 343 11.35 9.29 9.47
N LEU A 344 10.21 8.65 9.25
CA LEU A 344 9.54 7.85 10.28
C LEU A 344 10.41 6.65 10.69
N TYR A 345 11.01 5.94 9.73
CA TYR A 345 11.92 4.82 10.03
C TYR A 345 13.08 5.26 10.93
N PHE A 346 13.79 6.33 10.56
CA PHE A 346 14.95 6.79 11.33
C PHE A 346 14.57 7.43 12.68
N ILE A 347 13.38 8.03 12.81
CA ILE A 347 12.86 8.48 14.12
C ILE A 347 12.65 7.25 15.03
N CYS A 348 11.96 6.21 14.53
CA CYS A 348 11.74 4.98 15.29
C CYS A 348 13.06 4.27 15.63
N LEU A 349 14.04 4.27 14.72
CA LEU A 349 15.37 3.70 14.92
C LEU A 349 16.13 4.45 16.02
N GLN A 350 16.08 5.78 16.02
CA GLN A 350 16.74 6.59 17.05
C GLN A 350 16.07 6.41 18.42
N LEU A 351 14.74 6.37 18.50
CA LEU A 351 14.03 6.04 19.74
C LEU A 351 14.40 4.66 20.29
N LEU A 352 14.54 3.66 19.41
CA LEU A 352 15.01 2.35 19.85
C LEU A 352 16.46 2.40 20.35
N ASN A 353 17.32 3.16 19.69
CA ASN A 353 18.71 3.34 20.13
C ASN A 353 18.83 4.14 21.44
N SER A 354 17.84 4.96 21.80
CA SER A 354 17.84 5.73 23.05
C SER A 354 17.66 4.87 24.30
N LEU A 355 17.17 3.63 24.14
CA LEU A 355 17.06 2.66 25.22
C LEU A 355 18.42 2.06 25.62
N LYS A 356 19.44 2.19 24.77
CA LYS A 356 20.78 1.68 25.07
C LYS A 356 21.48 2.61 26.05
N PRO A 357 22.20 2.07 27.06
CA PRO A 357 22.94 2.91 27.98
C PRO A 357 23.96 3.74 27.22
N MET A 358 23.89 5.06 27.40
CA MET A 358 24.86 6.00 26.83
C MET A 358 26.03 6.12 27.79
N HIS A 359 27.22 5.70 27.38
CA HIS A 359 28.39 5.65 28.26
C HIS A 359 29.09 7.01 28.39
N ASN A 360 28.94 7.88 27.38
CA ASN A 360 29.66 9.15 27.27
C ASN A 360 28.70 10.34 27.15
N VAL A 361 29.05 11.47 27.78
CA VAL A 361 28.30 12.75 27.65
C VAL A 361 28.17 13.18 26.18
N TRP A 362 29.23 12.98 25.38
CA TRP A 362 29.18 13.25 23.94
C TRP A 362 28.11 12.45 23.20
N GLU A 363 27.96 11.16 23.53
CA GLU A 363 26.96 10.29 22.88
C GLU A 363 25.54 10.77 23.20
N ALA A 364 25.30 11.25 24.43
CA ALA A 364 24.03 11.85 24.82
C ALA A 364 23.76 13.19 24.08
N ILE A 365 24.76 14.07 23.98
CA ILE A 365 24.63 15.34 23.25
C ILE A 365 24.36 15.09 21.77
N TYR A 366 25.13 14.19 21.13
CA TYR A 366 24.92 13.82 19.73
C TYR A 366 23.53 13.24 19.51
N PHE A 367 23.09 12.33 20.38
CA PHE A 367 21.76 11.73 20.29
C PHE A 367 20.67 12.81 20.35
N VAL A 368 20.68 13.68 21.35
CA VAL A 368 19.68 14.74 21.51
C VAL A 368 19.68 15.69 20.31
N PHE A 369 20.87 16.07 19.81
CA PHE A 369 20.99 16.94 18.65
C PHE A 369 20.45 16.27 17.37
N SER A 370 20.91 15.05 17.04
CA SER A 370 20.50 14.32 15.84
C SER A 370 19.00 14.01 15.85
N PHE A 371 18.47 13.60 17.01
CA PHE A 371 17.03 13.34 17.20
C PHE A 371 16.19 14.61 17.06
N THR A 372 16.57 15.69 17.74
CA THR A 372 15.85 16.97 17.65
C THR A 372 15.89 17.52 16.23
N TYR A 373 17.03 17.39 15.55
CA TYR A 373 17.16 17.82 14.16
C TYR A 373 16.26 17.00 13.22
N LEU A 374 16.28 15.68 13.32
CA LEU A 374 15.48 14.79 12.49
C LEU A 374 13.97 15.03 12.70
N VAL A 375 13.51 15.09 13.96
CA VAL A 375 12.11 15.38 14.31
C VAL A 375 11.74 16.79 13.85
N GLY A 376 12.57 17.79 14.13
CA GLY A 376 12.35 19.18 13.72
C GLY A 376 12.23 19.35 12.21
N ARG A 377 13.10 18.70 11.43
CA ARG A 377 13.05 18.67 9.96
C ARG A 377 11.78 17.99 9.45
N THR A 378 11.42 16.85 10.03
CA THR A 378 10.20 16.10 9.66
C THR A 378 8.93 16.90 9.96
N CYS A 379 8.89 17.59 11.10
CA CYS A 379 7.84 18.54 11.44
C CYS A 379 7.80 19.71 10.45
N ALA A 380 8.95 20.26 10.05
CA ALA A 380 9.00 21.32 9.05
C ALA A 380 8.41 20.86 7.70
N VAL A 381 8.82 19.70 7.17
CA VAL A 381 8.24 19.12 5.94
C VAL A 381 6.72 19.03 6.06
N SER A 382 6.24 18.48 7.17
CA SER A 382 4.82 18.27 7.44
C SER A 382 4.04 19.58 7.53
N LEU A 383 4.54 20.57 8.27
CA LEU A 383 3.88 21.86 8.49
C LEU A 383 3.82 22.71 7.21
N TYR A 384 4.92 22.77 6.45
CA TYR A 384 4.93 23.52 5.19
C TYR A 384 4.00 22.88 4.16
N ALA A 385 4.00 21.56 4.02
CA ALA A 385 3.07 20.86 3.14
C ALA A 385 1.60 21.03 3.59
N ALA A 386 1.30 20.87 4.88
CA ALA A 386 -0.04 21.06 5.44
C ALA A 386 -0.54 22.51 5.31
N SER A 387 0.36 23.49 5.32
CA SER A 387 -0.01 24.90 5.17
C SER A 387 -0.72 25.21 3.85
N ILE A 388 -0.46 24.46 2.78
CA ILE A 388 -1.17 24.61 1.50
C ILE A 388 -2.66 24.34 1.71
N ASN A 389 -2.99 23.24 2.39
CA ASN A 389 -4.36 22.88 2.70
C ASN A 389 -5.02 23.95 3.58
N ASP A 390 -4.36 24.37 4.65
CA ASP A 390 -4.86 25.42 5.54
C ASP A 390 -5.18 26.71 4.78
N GLN A 391 -4.23 27.22 3.98
CA GLN A 391 -4.41 28.46 3.24
C GLN A 391 -5.47 28.33 2.14
N SER A 392 -5.62 27.15 1.54
CA SER A 392 -6.64 26.90 0.52
C SER A 392 -8.08 26.96 1.07
N LYS A 393 -8.26 26.74 2.37
CA LYS A 393 -9.57 26.72 3.05
C LYS A 393 -9.97 28.07 3.66
N LYS A 394 -9.02 29.00 3.86
CA LYS A 394 -9.29 30.34 4.43
C LYS A 394 -10.32 31.19 3.68
N PRO A 395 -10.48 31.12 2.34
CA PRO A 395 -11.52 31.87 1.65
C PRO A 395 -12.93 31.60 2.19
N LYS A 396 -13.19 30.41 2.78
CA LYS A 396 -14.49 29.99 3.32
C LYS A 396 -15.10 31.02 4.27
N GLY A 397 -14.30 31.58 5.19
CA GLY A 397 -14.78 32.57 6.16
C GLY A 397 -15.20 33.90 5.51
N VAL A 398 -14.50 34.31 4.45
CA VAL A 398 -14.86 35.52 3.68
C VAL A 398 -16.14 35.26 2.88
N LEU A 399 -16.24 34.09 2.23
CA LEU A 399 -17.39 33.72 1.40
C LEU A 399 -18.69 33.59 2.19
N PHE A 400 -18.63 33.16 3.46
CA PHE A 400 -19.80 33.20 4.36
C PHE A 400 -20.17 34.59 4.84
N SER A 401 -19.26 35.56 4.75
CA SER A 401 -19.50 36.95 5.17
C SER A 401 -19.94 37.84 4.00
N VAL A 402 -20.29 37.26 2.84
CA VAL A 402 -20.77 38.02 1.67
C VAL A 402 -22.22 38.44 1.92
N PRO A 403 -22.54 39.74 1.81
CA PRO A 403 -23.93 40.22 1.96
C PRO A 403 -24.87 39.58 0.94
N THR A 404 -26.15 39.42 1.30
CA THR A 404 -27.19 38.81 0.43
C THR A 404 -27.28 39.49 -0.93
N GLU A 405 -27.09 40.82 -0.99
CA GLU A 405 -27.08 41.61 -2.22
C GLU A 405 -25.98 41.21 -3.22
N SER A 406 -24.84 40.70 -2.73
CA SER A 406 -23.72 40.23 -3.55
C SER A 406 -23.65 38.71 -3.68
N TYR A 407 -24.52 37.98 -2.96
CA TYR A 407 -24.53 36.53 -2.97
C TYR A 407 -25.16 36.02 -4.27
N GLY A 408 -24.32 35.56 -5.18
CA GLY A 408 -24.74 35.01 -6.47
C GLY A 408 -24.18 33.62 -6.74
N VAL A 409 -24.47 33.11 -7.94
CA VAL A 409 -24.02 31.79 -8.40
C VAL A 409 -22.50 31.63 -8.28
N GLU A 410 -21.71 32.67 -8.57
CA GLU A 410 -20.25 32.60 -8.47
C GLU A 410 -19.73 32.46 -7.04
N VAL A 411 -20.40 33.08 -6.06
CA VAL A 411 -20.07 32.93 -4.64
C VAL A 411 -20.40 31.53 -4.16
N ALA A 412 -21.59 31.02 -4.52
CA ALA A 412 -22.00 29.65 -4.20
C ALA A 412 -21.03 28.62 -4.79
N ARG A 413 -20.65 28.76 -6.07
CA ARG A 413 -19.66 27.90 -6.73
C ARG A 413 -18.30 27.94 -6.05
N PHE A 414 -17.83 29.13 -5.71
CA PHE A 414 -16.55 29.30 -5.04
C PHE A 414 -16.59 28.65 -3.65
N LEU A 415 -17.68 28.81 -2.90
CA LEU A 415 -17.87 28.19 -1.60
C LEU A 415 -17.94 26.65 -1.69
N THR A 416 -18.68 26.10 -2.65
CA THR A 416 -18.72 24.66 -2.92
C THR A 416 -17.33 24.13 -3.24
N GLN A 417 -16.58 24.84 -4.09
CA GLN A 417 -15.23 24.44 -4.44
C GLN A 417 -14.29 24.45 -3.23
N VAL A 418 -14.24 25.55 -2.47
CA VAL A 418 -13.37 25.67 -1.29
C VAL A 418 -13.76 24.64 -0.23
N THR A 419 -15.03 24.28 -0.11
CA THR A 419 -15.49 23.29 0.87
C THR A 419 -15.16 21.87 0.43
N ALA A 420 -15.53 21.50 -0.80
CA ALA A 420 -15.40 20.15 -1.30
C ALA A 420 -13.97 19.77 -1.70
N ASP A 421 -13.19 20.69 -2.26
CA ASP A 421 -11.88 20.37 -2.84
C ASP A 421 -10.79 20.31 -1.77
N GLU A 422 -10.17 19.14 -1.58
CA GLU A 422 -9.05 18.98 -0.64
C GLU A 422 -7.74 19.25 -1.37
N LEU A 423 -7.26 20.50 -1.29
CA LEU A 423 -6.00 20.91 -1.90
C LEU A 423 -4.85 20.65 -0.93
N ALA A 424 -4.37 19.42 -0.90
CA ALA A 424 -3.21 18.99 -0.11
C ALA A 424 -2.16 18.32 -1.02
N LEU A 425 -0.91 18.29 -0.56
CA LEU A 425 0.08 17.40 -1.16
C LEU A 425 -0.15 15.98 -0.63
N THR A 426 0.02 14.98 -1.48
CA THR A 426 -0.25 13.57 -1.15
C THR A 426 0.98 12.70 -1.39
N GLY A 427 1.16 11.66 -0.57
CA GLY A 427 2.14 10.60 -0.81
C GLY A 427 1.53 9.49 -1.64
N CYS A 428 1.71 9.51 -2.97
CA CYS A 428 1.09 8.59 -3.95
C CYS A 428 -0.42 8.35 -3.76
N ASN A 429 -1.15 9.36 -3.29
CA ASN A 429 -2.57 9.29 -2.87
C ASN A 429 -2.87 8.26 -1.75
N PHE A 430 -1.87 7.75 -1.04
CA PHE A 430 -2.08 6.93 0.17
C PHE A 430 -2.56 7.78 1.35
N PHE A 431 -1.96 8.96 1.51
CA PHE A 431 -2.31 9.94 2.53
C PHE A 431 -2.20 11.37 2.00
N SER A 432 -3.02 12.27 2.55
CA SER A 432 -2.93 13.72 2.36
C SER A 432 -2.17 14.35 3.52
N VAL A 433 -1.16 15.17 3.21
CA VAL A 433 -0.38 15.86 4.24
C VAL A 433 -1.18 17.04 4.78
N THR A 434 -1.82 16.81 5.93
CA THR A 434 -2.62 17.78 6.68
C THR A 434 -2.12 17.86 8.13
N ARG A 435 -2.56 18.88 8.89
CA ARG A 435 -2.24 18.96 10.33
C ARG A 435 -2.74 17.76 11.12
N THR A 436 -3.86 17.17 10.71
CA THR A 436 -4.44 15.98 11.33
C THR A 436 -3.54 14.76 11.15
N LEU A 437 -2.96 14.57 9.94
CA LEU A 437 -2.00 13.49 9.70
C LEU A 437 -0.77 13.64 10.62
N MET A 438 -0.23 14.85 10.74
CA MET A 438 0.92 15.13 11.60
C MET A 438 0.64 14.77 13.06
N LEU A 439 -0.53 15.15 13.60
CA LEU A 439 -0.92 14.80 14.97
C LEU A 439 -1.06 13.28 15.15
N THR A 440 -1.62 12.59 14.15
CA THR A 440 -1.77 11.12 14.15
C THR A 440 -0.42 10.42 14.17
N VAL A 441 0.53 10.86 13.32
CA VAL A 441 1.89 10.31 13.28
C VAL A 441 2.62 10.57 14.59
N ALA A 442 2.53 11.78 15.16
CA ALA A 442 3.12 12.11 16.45
C ALA A 442 2.56 11.25 17.58
N GLY A 443 1.24 11.09 17.66
CA GLY A 443 0.60 10.21 18.66
C GLY A 443 1.01 8.76 18.51
N THR A 444 1.22 8.29 17.28
CA THR A 444 1.70 6.92 17.01
C THR A 444 3.15 6.73 17.47
N ILE A 445 4.03 7.71 17.23
CA ILE A 445 5.43 7.69 17.69
C ILE A 445 5.50 7.65 19.22
N VAL A 446 4.72 8.49 19.90
CA VAL A 446 4.65 8.49 21.38
C VAL A 446 4.11 7.17 21.90
N THR A 447 3.10 6.60 21.25
CA THR A 447 2.56 5.28 21.61
C THR A 447 3.62 4.19 21.47
N TYR A 448 4.37 4.20 20.37
CA TYR A 448 5.50 3.29 20.14
C TYR A 448 6.56 3.42 21.24
N GLU A 449 6.94 4.64 21.62
CA GLU A 449 7.90 4.89 22.69
C GLU A 449 7.41 4.39 24.06
N ILE A 450 6.15 4.67 24.43
CA ILE A 450 5.56 4.19 25.68
C ILE A 450 5.60 2.66 25.75
N VAL A 451 5.20 2.00 24.66
CA VAL A 451 5.22 0.53 24.56
C VAL A 451 6.65 -0.01 24.67
N LEU A 452 7.60 0.61 23.99
CA LEU A 452 9.02 0.23 24.08
C LEU A 452 9.58 0.34 25.50
N ILE A 453 9.28 1.43 26.21
CA ILE A 453 9.74 1.65 27.58
C ILE A 453 9.16 0.59 28.53
N GLN A 454 7.86 0.27 28.39
CA GLN A 454 7.19 -0.76 29.18
C GLN A 454 7.83 -2.14 28.99
N PHE A 455 8.21 -2.51 27.76
CA PHE A 455 8.89 -3.78 27.51
C PHE A 455 10.32 -3.79 28.04
N ASN A 456 11.05 -2.68 27.96
CA ASN A 456 12.41 -2.59 28.45
C ASN A 456 12.47 -2.68 29.99
N SER A 457 11.53 -2.05 30.71
CA SER A 457 11.46 -2.16 32.17
C SER A 457 11.22 -3.59 32.63
N VAL A 458 10.29 -4.30 31.98
CA VAL A 458 10.03 -5.72 32.28
C VAL A 458 11.25 -6.60 32.00
N THR A 459 11.98 -6.33 30.91
CA THR A 459 13.19 -7.08 30.56
C THR A 459 14.30 -6.86 31.59
N ASN A 460 14.50 -5.61 32.04
CA ASN A 460 15.50 -5.28 33.04
C ASN A 460 15.17 -5.87 34.42
N GLU A 461 13.89 -5.89 34.82
CA GLU A 461 13.45 -6.57 36.06
C GLU A 461 13.79 -8.07 36.02
N VAL A 462 13.56 -8.75 34.89
CA VAL A 462 13.91 -10.16 34.71
C VAL A 462 15.43 -10.39 34.74
N ILE A 463 16.22 -9.48 34.17
CA ILE A 463 17.69 -9.55 34.21
C ILE A 463 18.22 -9.35 35.63
N ASP A 464 17.66 -8.42 36.40
CA ASP A 464 18.03 -8.17 37.79
C ASP A 464 17.66 -9.35 38.71
N GLU A 465 16.51 -9.99 38.48
CA GLU A 465 16.14 -11.25 39.16
C GLU A 465 17.11 -12.39 38.82
N ASN A 466 17.51 -12.55 37.55
CA ASN A 466 18.46 -13.58 37.13
C ASN A 466 19.87 -13.32 37.66
N SER A 467 20.31 -12.05 37.72
CA SER A 467 21.65 -11.69 38.22
C SER A 467 21.76 -11.90 39.74
N THR A 468 20.72 -11.54 40.49
CA THR A 468 20.63 -11.85 41.93
C THR A 468 20.57 -13.35 42.17
N LEU A 469 19.77 -14.11 41.42
CA LEU A 469 19.74 -15.57 41.49
C LEU A 469 21.12 -16.20 41.23
N ASN A 470 21.84 -15.73 40.21
CA ASN A 470 23.19 -16.19 39.90
C ASN A 470 24.22 -15.84 40.98
N HIS A 471 24.10 -14.66 41.61
CA HIS A 471 24.93 -14.28 42.76
C HIS A 471 24.70 -15.21 43.96
N TYR A 472 23.45 -15.51 44.30
CA TYR A 472 23.14 -16.46 45.37
C TYR A 472 23.59 -17.89 45.05
N ARG A 473 23.42 -18.34 43.80
CA ARG A 473 23.94 -19.64 43.34
C ARG A 473 25.47 -19.72 43.48
N GLY A 474 26.19 -18.65 43.17
CA GLY A 474 27.63 -18.54 43.39
C GLY A 474 28.03 -18.72 44.86
N LYS A 475 27.32 -18.05 45.78
CA LYS A 475 27.54 -18.20 47.23
C LYS A 475 27.23 -19.61 47.74
N VAL A 476 26.14 -20.23 47.28
CA VAL A 476 25.81 -21.63 47.65
C VAL A 476 26.91 -22.59 47.20
N ASN A 477 27.46 -22.41 45.99
CA ASN A 477 28.56 -23.21 45.49
C ASN A 477 29.86 -23.01 46.29
N GLU A 478 30.17 -21.78 46.70
CA GLU A 478 31.32 -21.49 47.56
C GLU A 478 31.16 -22.08 48.97
N SER A 479 29.99 -21.93 49.58
CA SER A 479 29.69 -22.53 50.88
C SER A 479 29.70 -24.06 50.82
N TRP A 480 29.17 -24.66 49.75
CA TRP A 480 29.23 -26.10 49.55
C TRP A 480 30.67 -26.60 49.38
N LYS A 481 31.52 -25.87 48.64
CA LYS A 481 32.95 -26.21 48.52
C LYS A 481 33.66 -26.24 49.87
N GLN A 482 33.34 -25.31 50.77
CA GLN A 482 33.90 -25.28 52.12
C GLN A 482 33.34 -26.45 52.95
N LEU A 483 32.02 -26.63 52.97
CA LEU A 483 31.36 -27.70 53.72
C LEU A 483 31.83 -29.10 53.30
N LYS A 484 32.05 -29.31 51.98
CA LYS A 484 32.53 -30.56 51.40
C LYS A 484 33.90 -30.99 51.93
N THR A 485 34.71 -30.05 52.43
CA THR A 485 36.02 -30.36 53.03
C THR A 485 35.95 -30.87 54.47
N GLU A 486 34.78 -30.74 55.13
CA GLU A 486 34.57 -31.18 56.51
C GLU A 486 34.06 -32.63 56.62
N PHE A 487 33.69 -33.26 55.51
CA PHE A 487 33.20 -34.64 55.50
C PHE A 487 34.34 -35.66 55.38
N PRO A 488 34.31 -36.77 56.16
CA PRO A 488 35.26 -37.87 56.05
C PRO A 488 35.30 -38.54 54.66
N ASN A 489 36.45 -39.09 54.29
CA ASN A 489 36.67 -39.80 53.02
C ASN A 489 36.22 -41.27 53.08
N ASP A 490 35.00 -41.53 53.57
CA ASP A 490 34.39 -42.86 53.53
C ASP A 490 33.55 -43.05 52.24
N GLU A 491 33.50 -44.27 51.72
CA GLU A 491 32.86 -44.60 50.44
C GLU A 491 31.34 -44.34 50.46
N MET A 492 30.71 -44.49 51.62
CA MET A 492 29.28 -44.19 51.80
C MET A 492 28.98 -42.69 51.81
N GLU A 493 29.82 -41.88 52.45
CA GLU A 493 29.66 -40.42 52.49
C GLU A 493 29.91 -39.79 51.12
N GLN A 494 30.88 -40.28 50.35
CA GLN A 494 31.14 -39.79 48.99
C GLN A 494 29.94 -40.00 48.04
N LYS A 495 29.22 -41.13 48.17
CA LYS A 495 27.97 -41.37 47.42
C LYS A 495 26.86 -40.39 47.82
N LEU A 496 26.79 -40.02 49.10
CA LEU A 496 25.82 -39.07 49.64
C LEU A 496 26.13 -37.63 49.23
N ILE A 497 27.40 -37.23 49.26
CA ILE A 497 27.91 -35.95 48.76
C ILE A 497 27.61 -35.82 47.27
N TYR A 498 27.88 -36.87 46.48
CA TYR A 498 27.58 -36.89 45.05
C TYR A 498 26.08 -36.73 44.77
N TYR A 499 25.22 -37.46 45.50
CA TYR A 499 23.76 -37.34 45.40
C TYR A 499 23.28 -35.93 45.76
N PHE A 500 23.79 -35.36 46.85
CA PHE A 500 23.42 -34.02 47.30
C PHE A 500 23.88 -32.94 46.31
N GLU A 501 25.08 -33.07 45.75
CA GLU A 501 25.65 -32.15 44.78
C GLU A 501 24.89 -32.17 43.44
N THR A 502 24.43 -33.35 43.00
CA THR A 502 23.61 -33.50 41.79
C THR A 502 22.15 -33.07 41.97
N MET A 503 21.56 -33.29 43.15
CA MET A 503 20.15 -32.95 43.41
C MET A 503 19.94 -31.51 43.90
N HIS A 504 20.90 -30.92 44.61
CA HIS A 504 20.67 -29.66 45.35
C HIS A 504 21.67 -28.53 45.05
N VAL A 505 22.76 -28.80 44.33
CA VAL A 505 23.83 -27.80 44.09
C VAL A 505 24.05 -27.49 42.60
N THR A 506 24.06 -28.50 41.72
CA THR A 506 24.42 -28.34 40.29
C THR A 506 23.22 -28.20 39.32
N ASP A 507 22.06 -28.72 39.71
CA ASP A 507 20.72 -28.66 39.07
C ASP A 507 20.61 -29.02 37.57
N VAL A 508 20.04 -30.20 37.29
CA VAL A 508 19.50 -30.62 35.99
C VAL A 508 17.99 -30.83 36.13
N SER A 509 17.23 -29.97 35.43
CA SER A 509 15.82 -30.12 35.02
C SER A 509 15.03 -31.32 35.58
N VAL A 510 14.16 -31.07 36.55
CA VAL A 510 13.09 -32.01 36.92
C VAL A 510 11.96 -31.94 35.88
N ARG A 511 11.70 -33.06 35.20
CA ARG A 511 10.56 -33.25 34.29
C ARG A 511 9.27 -33.35 35.11
N LEU A 512 8.44 -32.29 35.12
CA LEU A 512 7.08 -32.37 35.66
C LEU A 512 6.13 -32.96 34.61
N ARG A 513 5.60 -34.15 34.89
CA ARG A 513 4.53 -34.75 34.08
C ARG A 513 3.20 -34.06 34.42
N GLY A 514 2.78 -33.16 33.53
CA GLY A 514 1.40 -32.69 33.41
C GLY A 514 0.98 -31.54 34.33
N LYS A 515 1.29 -30.29 33.94
CA LYS A 515 0.44 -29.09 34.05
C LYS A 515 1.16 -27.84 33.50
N ASN A 516 0.40 -26.95 32.87
CA ASN A 516 0.86 -25.74 32.15
C ASN A 516 1.74 -24.79 33.01
N PRO A 517 2.74 -24.11 32.42
CA PRO A 517 3.65 -23.23 33.14
C PRO A 517 3.13 -21.78 33.13
N LYS A 518 2.55 -21.35 34.25
CA LYS A 518 2.63 -19.95 34.70
C LYS A 518 2.87 -20.00 36.20
N VAL A 519 3.87 -19.24 36.64
CA VAL A 519 4.46 -19.18 38.00
C VAL A 519 5.65 -20.14 38.21
N LYS A 520 6.87 -19.60 38.10
CA LYS A 520 8.10 -20.18 38.64
C LYS A 520 7.99 -20.18 40.18
N LEU A 521 8.26 -21.32 40.80
CA LEU A 521 8.32 -21.50 42.26
C LEU A 521 9.77 -21.35 42.76
N HIS A 522 9.91 -20.85 43.98
CA HIS A 522 11.17 -20.64 44.71
C HIS A 522 12.05 -21.91 44.79
N LEU A 523 13.37 -21.70 44.72
CA LEU A 523 14.40 -22.76 44.80
C LEU A 523 14.48 -23.47 46.17
N TYR A 524 13.70 -23.04 47.17
CA TYR A 524 13.52 -23.74 48.45
C TYR A 524 12.09 -23.51 48.99
N PRO A 525 11.47 -24.49 49.68
CA PRO A 525 10.17 -24.29 50.31
C PRO A 525 10.22 -23.18 51.36
N LEU A 526 9.13 -22.40 51.47
CA LEU A 526 8.96 -21.24 52.37
C LEU A 526 9.27 -21.57 53.85
N GLU A 527 9.18 -22.84 54.22
CA GLU A 527 9.43 -23.38 55.54
C GLU A 527 10.91 -23.24 55.98
N LEU A 528 11.87 -23.26 55.05
CA LEU A 528 13.31 -23.14 55.34
C LEU A 528 13.72 -21.72 55.73
N TRP A 529 13.11 -20.71 55.11
CA TRP A 529 13.34 -19.30 55.45
C TRP A 529 12.69 -18.90 56.77
N LEU A 530 11.54 -19.50 57.10
CA LEU A 530 10.88 -19.30 58.40
C LEU A 530 11.74 -19.78 59.58
N VAL A 531 12.56 -20.83 59.39
CA VAL A 531 13.46 -21.34 60.43
C VAL A 531 14.70 -20.48 60.58
N ALA A 532 15.35 -20.09 59.48
CA ALA A 532 16.52 -19.19 59.53
C ALA A 532 16.19 -17.81 60.12
N GLN A 533 14.98 -17.30 59.84
CA GLN A 533 14.52 -16.02 60.37
C GLN A 533 14.08 -16.11 61.84
N ARG A 534 13.69 -17.28 62.34
CA ARG A 534 13.47 -17.54 63.78
C ARG A 534 14.76 -17.72 64.56
N ILE A 535 15.78 -18.32 63.96
CA ILE A 535 17.13 -18.44 64.54
C ILE A 535 17.77 -17.05 64.67
N LYS A 536 17.60 -16.19 63.66
CA LYS A 536 18.03 -14.78 63.70
C LYS A 536 17.28 -13.94 64.75
N ASN A 537 16.13 -14.41 65.24
CA ASN A 537 15.26 -13.72 66.19
C ASN A 537 15.18 -14.42 67.58
N GLU A 538 16.03 -15.41 67.87
CA GLU A 538 16.17 -16.08 69.19
C GLU A 538 14.87 -16.62 69.84
N LEU A 539 13.98 -17.25 69.07
CA LEU A 539 12.75 -17.88 69.62
C LEU A 539 12.95 -19.38 69.95
N PRO A 540 12.39 -19.91 71.06
CA PRO A 540 12.71 -21.25 71.56
C PRO A 540 12.06 -22.40 70.74
N ARG A 541 12.76 -23.54 70.70
CA ARG A 541 12.37 -24.80 70.01
C ARG A 541 11.33 -25.59 70.80
N ILE A 542 10.30 -26.12 70.14
CA ILE A 542 9.51 -27.25 70.63
C ILE A 542 9.53 -28.37 69.60
N THR A 543 9.78 -29.57 70.11
CA THR A 543 9.98 -30.85 69.43
C THR A 543 8.68 -31.49 68.93
N ASN A 544 8.83 -32.32 67.90
CA ASN A 544 7.84 -33.16 67.24
C ASN A 544 6.90 -33.91 68.22
N ILE A 545 5.59 -33.77 68.01
CA ILE A 545 4.52 -34.79 68.09
C ILE A 545 3.26 -34.12 67.52
N ASN A 546 2.92 -34.41 66.27
CA ASN A 546 1.55 -34.56 65.73
C ASN A 546 1.48 -34.44 64.20
N GLU A 547 2.28 -35.28 63.56
CA GLU A 547 2.04 -35.87 62.27
C GLU A 547 0.76 -36.77 62.30
N SER A 548 -0.41 -36.23 62.69
CA SER A 548 -1.60 -37.05 63.00
C SER A 548 -2.94 -36.57 62.41
N TYR A 549 -2.99 -35.66 61.42
CA TYR A 549 -4.31 -35.23 60.89
C TYR A 549 -4.46 -35.13 59.37
N HIS A 550 -3.45 -35.46 58.56
CA HIS A 550 -3.60 -35.37 57.10
C HIS A 550 -4.00 -36.68 56.39
N SER A 551 -3.85 -37.84 57.04
CA SER A 551 -4.25 -39.16 56.51
C SER A 551 -5.68 -39.59 56.84
N ARG A 552 -6.52 -38.72 57.45
CA ARG A 552 -7.93 -39.04 57.78
C ARG A 552 -8.98 -38.32 56.93
N LEU A 553 -8.60 -37.51 55.93
CA LEU A 553 -9.55 -36.67 55.18
C LEU A 553 -9.96 -37.21 53.79
N ILE A 554 -9.56 -38.43 53.40
CA ILE A 554 -10.02 -39.09 52.16
C ILE A 554 -10.38 -40.55 52.46
N ARG A 555 -11.44 -40.78 53.25
CA ARG A 555 -12.29 -41.99 53.18
C ARG A 555 -13.73 -41.66 53.62
N GLY A 556 -14.66 -41.74 52.67
CA GLY A 556 -16.01 -42.29 52.83
C GLY A 556 -17.03 -41.64 53.79
N THR A 557 -17.96 -40.88 53.19
CA THR A 557 -19.44 -40.95 53.37
C THR A 557 -20.06 -41.25 54.75
N PHE A 558 -20.85 -40.30 55.31
CA PHE A 558 -22.32 -40.35 55.50
C PHE A 558 -22.84 -39.20 56.42
N SER A 559 -23.92 -38.53 55.97
CA SER A 559 -25.12 -38.07 56.71
C SER A 559 -25.11 -36.97 57.80
N THR A 560 -26.09 -36.05 57.66
CA THR A 560 -26.91 -35.32 58.67
C THR A 560 -26.22 -34.31 59.61
N GLN A 561 -26.79 -33.21 60.12
CA GLN A 561 -27.89 -32.25 59.82
C GLN A 561 -27.83 -31.18 60.97
N PHE A 562 -28.56 -30.05 60.85
CA PHE A 562 -28.88 -29.03 61.90
C PHE A 562 -27.79 -28.01 62.34
N TYR A 563 -28.06 -26.76 62.75
CA TYR A 563 -29.01 -25.66 62.44
C TYR A 563 -28.62 -24.48 63.40
N THR A 564 -28.62 -23.23 62.92
CA THR A 564 -28.81 -21.96 63.70
C THR A 564 -27.72 -21.53 64.72
N ARG A 565 -27.51 -20.25 65.10
CA ARG A 565 -28.28 -18.99 64.97
C ARG A 565 -27.40 -17.75 65.29
N ILE A 566 -27.56 -16.72 64.45
CA ILE A 566 -27.76 -15.26 64.72
C ILE A 566 -26.73 -14.44 65.51
N GLY A 567 -26.39 -13.28 64.91
CA GLY A 567 -26.08 -12.05 65.64
C GLY A 567 -25.62 -10.90 64.73
N GLY A 568 -26.52 -10.30 63.95
CA GLY A 568 -26.22 -9.15 63.08
C GLY A 568 -26.70 -7.79 63.62
N ARG A 569 -26.14 -6.70 63.03
CA ARG A 569 -26.65 -5.31 62.81
C ARG A 569 -25.43 -4.38 62.66
N ALA A 570 -25.33 -3.34 61.82
CA ALA A 570 -26.11 -2.70 60.75
C ALA A 570 -25.09 -1.80 59.98
N ARG A 571 -24.96 -1.86 58.64
CA ARG A 571 -25.62 -1.06 57.57
C ARG A 571 -25.16 0.42 57.46
N PHE A 572 -24.39 0.76 56.42
CA PHE A 572 -24.64 1.89 55.50
C PHE A 572 -23.95 1.66 54.14
N LEU A 573 -24.61 2.10 53.07
CA LEU A 573 -24.40 1.79 51.66
C LEU A 573 -23.36 2.70 50.97
N SER A 574 -22.63 2.15 50.00
CA SER A 574 -22.39 2.82 48.72
C SER A 574 -22.57 1.83 47.55
N PHE A 575 -23.20 2.35 46.51
CA PHE A 575 -23.59 1.75 45.23
C PHE A 575 -22.43 1.05 44.49
N GLY A 576 -22.63 0.06 43.61
CA GLY A 576 -23.83 -0.56 43.03
C GLY A 576 -23.31 -1.62 42.03
N ASN A 577 -23.72 -2.89 42.17
CA ASN A 577 -24.91 -3.52 41.56
C ASN A 577 -24.66 -4.12 40.17
N PHE A 578 -24.96 -5.39 39.87
CA PHE A 578 -25.23 -6.68 40.56
C PHE A 578 -25.70 -7.58 39.36
N SER A 579 -25.07 -8.73 39.04
CA SER A 579 -25.46 -10.12 39.41
C SER A 579 -26.96 -10.46 39.17
N VAL A 580 -27.42 -11.62 38.69
CA VAL A 580 -26.98 -13.03 38.78
C VAL A 580 -27.85 -13.89 37.81
N LEU A 581 -27.55 -15.20 37.78
CA LEU A 581 -28.48 -16.36 37.80
C LEU A 581 -28.97 -16.86 36.42
N VAL A 582 -29.13 -18.16 36.12
CA VAL A 582 -28.71 -19.46 36.68
C VAL A 582 -29.22 -20.58 35.74
N THR A 583 -28.54 -21.74 35.79
CA THR A 583 -28.96 -23.14 35.45
C THR A 583 -29.34 -23.63 34.03
N LYS A 584 -28.46 -24.52 33.53
CA LYS A 584 -28.60 -25.94 33.13
C LYS A 584 -29.88 -26.51 32.44
N SER A 585 -29.61 -27.04 31.24
CA SER A 585 -29.82 -28.43 30.76
C SER A 585 -31.17 -28.92 30.17
N VAL A 586 -31.11 -29.17 28.85
CA VAL A 586 -31.48 -30.41 28.11
C VAL A 586 -32.98 -30.73 27.81
N LEU A 587 -33.24 -30.93 26.50
CA LEU A 587 -34.30 -31.69 25.80
C LEU A 587 -35.75 -31.13 25.62
N LYS A 588 -36.06 -30.91 24.33
CA LYS A 588 -37.19 -31.46 23.50
C LYS A 588 -38.66 -31.04 23.70
N ALA A 589 -39.25 -30.76 22.52
CA ALA A 589 -40.67 -30.76 22.11
C ALA A 589 -41.48 -29.53 22.62
N ILE A 590 -42.22 -28.77 21.80
CA ILE A 590 -43.45 -29.07 21.02
C ILE A 590 -43.71 -27.81 20.14
N LYS A 591 -43.71 -27.85 18.80
CA LYS A 591 -44.84 -28.01 17.84
C LYS A 591 -46.16 -27.24 18.11
N CYS A 592 -46.48 -26.31 17.20
CA CYS A 592 -47.82 -25.85 16.72
C CYS A 592 -48.81 -25.13 17.66
N SER A 593 -49.21 -23.89 17.29
CA SER A 593 -50.51 -23.59 16.62
C SER A 593 -50.97 -22.12 16.81
N MET A 594 -51.23 -21.42 15.69
CA MET A 594 -52.23 -20.35 15.40
C MET A 594 -52.37 -19.13 16.36
N SER A 595 -52.63 -17.87 15.96
CA SER A 595 -53.43 -17.35 14.85
C SER A 595 -53.28 -15.82 14.69
N PHE A 596 -53.17 -15.36 13.43
CA PHE A 596 -53.83 -14.23 12.73
C PHE A 596 -53.81 -12.73 13.13
N LYS A 597 -53.77 -11.93 12.03
CA LYS A 597 -54.10 -10.49 11.76
C LYS A 597 -52.98 -9.46 11.97
N ASN A 598 -52.66 -8.52 11.08
CA ASN A 598 -53.27 -7.99 9.84
C ASN A 598 -52.19 -7.19 9.05
N VAL A 599 -52.05 -7.38 7.74
CA VAL A 599 -51.55 -6.34 6.81
C VAL A 599 -52.28 -6.49 5.46
N GLY A 600 -52.86 -5.38 4.97
CA GLY A 600 -53.58 -5.28 3.69
C GLY A 600 -52.67 -4.98 2.47
N PRO A 601 -53.25 -4.83 1.26
CA PRO A 601 -52.76 -5.51 0.06
C PRO A 601 -51.97 -4.62 -0.90
N VAL A 602 -51.08 -5.26 -1.69
CA VAL A 602 -50.51 -4.70 -2.93
C VAL A 602 -50.66 -5.75 -4.03
N TYR A 603 -51.16 -5.30 -5.18
CA TYR A 603 -51.61 -6.06 -6.34
C TYR A 603 -50.49 -6.89 -7.00
N LEU A 604 -50.83 -8.13 -7.37
CA LEU A 604 -50.10 -9.03 -8.26
C LEU A 604 -50.90 -9.16 -9.56
N GLU A 605 -50.25 -8.94 -10.70
CA GLU A 605 -50.74 -9.36 -12.01
C GLU A 605 -49.70 -10.30 -12.62
N ASP A 606 -50.07 -11.56 -12.75
CA ASP A 606 -49.34 -12.61 -13.47
C ASP A 606 -49.53 -12.43 -14.98
N SER A 607 -48.47 -12.70 -15.75
CA SER A 607 -48.63 -13.07 -17.16
C SER A 607 -47.72 -14.24 -17.53
N TYR A 608 -48.37 -15.40 -17.64
CA TYR A 608 -47.92 -16.54 -18.42
C TYR A 608 -48.00 -16.20 -19.91
N TYR A 609 -47.02 -16.62 -20.71
CA TYR A 609 -47.25 -16.87 -22.14
C TYR A 609 -46.74 -18.25 -22.54
N SER A 610 -47.72 -19.12 -22.79
CA SER A 610 -47.62 -20.35 -23.55
C SER A 610 -47.58 -20.04 -25.05
N LYS A 611 -47.02 -21.00 -25.79
CA LYS A 611 -46.73 -20.97 -27.22
C LYS A 611 -47.72 -21.89 -27.93
N SER A 612 -48.57 -21.37 -28.80
CA SER A 612 -49.18 -22.15 -29.90
C SER A 612 -49.96 -21.26 -30.88
N GLU A 613 -49.65 -21.45 -32.17
CA GLU A 613 -50.51 -21.24 -33.35
C GLU A 613 -50.98 -19.82 -33.67
N LEU A 614 -50.54 -19.28 -34.81
CA LEU A 614 -51.31 -19.41 -36.06
C LEU A 614 -50.55 -18.77 -37.23
N ASP A 615 -50.15 -19.59 -38.18
CA ASP A 615 -49.89 -19.16 -39.55
C ASP A 615 -51.19 -18.59 -40.13
N ARG A 616 -51.18 -17.32 -40.53
CA ARG A 616 -51.97 -16.85 -41.68
C ARG A 616 -51.30 -15.63 -42.28
N HIS A 617 -50.67 -15.86 -43.44
CA HIS A 617 -50.27 -14.81 -44.36
C HIS A 617 -51.50 -13.99 -44.78
N GLN A 618 -51.52 -12.72 -44.38
CA GLN A 618 -52.21 -11.68 -45.13
C GLN A 618 -51.29 -10.46 -45.20
N LYS A 619 -50.86 -10.15 -46.44
CA LYS A 619 -50.20 -8.89 -46.79
C LYS A 619 -51.09 -7.73 -46.34
N PHE A 620 -50.60 -6.93 -45.41
CA PHE A 620 -51.05 -5.55 -45.26
C PHE A 620 -49.88 -4.64 -45.60
N GLU A 621 -50.03 -3.91 -46.70
CA GLU A 621 -49.21 -2.73 -47.01
C GLU A 621 -49.53 -1.64 -45.98
N ILE A 622 -48.53 -1.18 -45.24
CA ILE A 622 -48.63 0.00 -44.40
C ILE A 622 -47.92 1.13 -45.15
N GLN A 623 -48.70 2.12 -45.59
CA GLN A 623 -48.22 3.42 -46.07
C GLN A 623 -48.07 4.37 -44.86
N ASP A 624 -46.99 5.15 -44.81
CA ASP A 624 -46.90 6.35 -43.97
C ASP A 624 -47.81 7.47 -44.54
N ASP A 625 -48.19 8.44 -43.69
CA ASP A 625 -49.08 9.60 -43.96
C ASP A 625 -48.66 10.54 -45.13
N LEU A 626 -47.67 10.16 -45.93
CA LEU A 626 -47.16 10.90 -47.09
C LEU A 626 -46.97 10.05 -48.37
N GLY A 627 -47.48 8.81 -48.41
CA GLY A 627 -47.68 8.08 -49.67
C GLY A 627 -46.40 7.68 -50.45
N MET A 628 -45.27 7.45 -49.78
CA MET A 628 -44.03 6.98 -50.43
C MET A 628 -43.65 5.55 -49.97
N PRO A 629 -43.18 4.67 -50.87
CA PRO A 629 -42.89 3.28 -50.51
C PRO A 629 -41.68 3.16 -49.57
N VAL A 630 -41.86 2.47 -48.44
CA VAL A 630 -40.79 2.15 -47.48
C VAL A 630 -39.78 1.24 -48.18
N ASN A 631 -38.60 1.81 -48.44
CA ASN A 631 -37.56 1.15 -49.21
C ASN A 631 -36.88 0.07 -48.34
N TYR A 632 -37.44 -1.14 -48.35
CA TYR A 632 -37.00 -2.31 -47.58
C TYR A 632 -35.50 -2.62 -47.76
N VAL A 633 -34.95 -2.29 -48.95
CA VAL A 633 -33.52 -2.42 -49.26
C VAL A 633 -32.66 -1.46 -48.45
N ARG A 634 -33.15 -0.26 -48.14
CA ARG A 634 -32.42 0.74 -47.35
C ARG A 634 -32.44 0.39 -45.86
N ILE A 635 -33.54 -0.17 -45.35
CA ILE A 635 -33.63 -0.70 -43.99
C ILE A 635 -32.75 -1.94 -43.84
N LYS A 636 -32.77 -2.87 -44.81
CA LYS A 636 -31.90 -4.06 -44.81
C LYS A 636 -30.43 -3.72 -45.01
N ALA A 637 -30.09 -2.71 -45.81
CA ALA A 637 -28.73 -2.18 -45.92
C ALA A 637 -28.30 -1.39 -44.67
N LEU A 638 -29.23 -0.73 -43.97
CA LEU A 638 -28.97 -0.13 -42.66
C LEU A 638 -28.78 -1.22 -41.61
N GLU A 639 -29.57 -2.29 -41.64
CA GLU A 639 -29.44 -3.47 -40.79
C GLU A 639 -28.14 -4.22 -41.08
N ASP A 640 -27.73 -4.35 -42.34
CA ASP A 640 -26.49 -4.98 -42.75
C ASP A 640 -25.27 -4.09 -42.48
N ASN A 641 -25.41 -2.76 -42.54
CA ASN A 641 -24.38 -1.82 -42.08
C ASN A 641 -24.27 -1.80 -40.55
N ILE A 642 -25.40 -1.85 -39.84
CA ILE A 642 -25.44 -2.05 -38.39
C ILE A 642 -24.87 -3.42 -38.02
N ARG A 643 -25.14 -4.47 -38.80
CA ARG A 643 -24.61 -5.84 -38.61
C ARG A 643 -23.12 -5.93 -38.93
N LYS A 644 -22.62 -5.16 -39.91
CA LYS A 644 -21.18 -4.99 -40.18
C LYS A 644 -20.48 -4.15 -39.11
N ASP A 645 -21.15 -3.16 -38.50
CA ASP A 645 -20.68 -2.41 -37.32
C ASP A 645 -20.81 -3.21 -36.00
N ILE A 646 -21.61 -4.28 -35.97
CA ILE A 646 -21.74 -5.24 -34.85
C ILE A 646 -20.63 -6.29 -34.89
N VAL A 647 -20.01 -6.54 -36.05
CA VAL A 647 -18.87 -7.46 -36.16
C VAL A 647 -17.57 -6.74 -35.80
N SER A 648 -17.12 -7.01 -34.58
CA SER A 648 -15.70 -7.00 -34.21
C SER A 648 -15.04 -5.66 -33.87
N ASP A 649 -15.49 -5.03 -32.78
CA ASP A 649 -14.55 -4.24 -31.98
C ASP A 649 -13.57 -5.21 -31.28
N LYS A 650 -12.34 -5.28 -31.80
CA LYS A 650 -11.27 -6.13 -31.26
C LYS A 650 -10.94 -5.79 -29.80
N ASP A 651 -11.34 -4.61 -29.31
CA ASP A 651 -11.06 -4.09 -27.98
C ASP A 651 -12.25 -4.19 -26.98
N SER A 652 -13.36 -4.85 -27.34
CA SER A 652 -14.46 -5.13 -26.40
C SER A 652 -14.00 -5.94 -25.18
N LEU A 653 -14.64 -5.73 -24.01
CA LEU A 653 -14.30 -6.47 -22.80
C LEU A 653 -14.49 -7.98 -23.02
N LEU A 654 -15.59 -8.39 -23.67
CA LEU A 654 -15.90 -9.79 -23.96
C LEU A 654 -14.75 -10.50 -24.69
N ARG A 655 -14.18 -9.87 -25.71
CA ARG A 655 -13.06 -10.43 -26.47
C ARG A 655 -11.73 -10.37 -25.71
N SER A 656 -11.53 -9.31 -24.94
CA SER A 656 -10.34 -9.13 -24.12
C SER A 656 -10.27 -10.17 -22.99
N ILE A 657 -11.44 -10.57 -22.44
CA ILE A 657 -11.54 -11.52 -21.32
C ILE A 657 -11.70 -12.98 -21.76
N ALA A 658 -12.11 -13.25 -23.00
CA ALA A 658 -12.22 -14.60 -23.56
C ALA A 658 -11.00 -15.52 -23.31
N PRO A 659 -9.73 -15.11 -23.53
CA PRO A 659 -8.58 -15.97 -23.23
C PRO A 659 -8.43 -16.24 -21.72
N ILE A 660 -8.85 -15.32 -20.86
CA ILE A 660 -8.84 -15.50 -19.39
C ILE A 660 -9.95 -16.48 -18.97
N ILE A 661 -11.13 -16.45 -19.60
CA ILE A 661 -12.17 -17.46 -19.35
C ILE A 661 -11.68 -18.86 -19.78
N LYS A 662 -11.00 -18.97 -20.94
CA LYS A 662 -10.38 -20.24 -21.37
C LYS A 662 -9.37 -20.75 -20.34
N LEU A 663 -8.53 -19.87 -19.80
CA LEU A 663 -7.59 -20.22 -18.75
C LEU A 663 -8.31 -20.71 -17.48
N GLY A 664 -9.42 -20.06 -17.11
CA GLY A 664 -10.29 -20.50 -16.02
C GLY A 664 -10.81 -21.93 -16.23
N HIS A 665 -11.25 -22.27 -17.44
CA HIS A 665 -11.71 -23.64 -17.77
C HIS A 665 -10.62 -24.69 -17.56
N CYS A 666 -9.35 -24.38 -17.83
CA CYS A 666 -8.21 -25.29 -17.61
C CYS A 666 -7.99 -25.62 -16.12
N ILE A 667 -8.40 -24.75 -15.21
CA ILE A 667 -8.23 -24.88 -13.74
C ILE A 667 -9.58 -25.10 -13.03
N ALA A 668 -10.62 -25.47 -13.79
CA ALA A 668 -11.96 -25.78 -13.31
C ALA A 668 -12.72 -24.57 -12.70
N LEU A 669 -12.42 -23.34 -13.14
CA LEU A 669 -13.09 -22.11 -12.71
C LEU A 669 -13.90 -21.46 -13.84
N LEU A 670 -14.90 -20.66 -13.44
CA LEU A 670 -15.75 -19.82 -14.31
C LEU A 670 -16.31 -20.57 -15.55
N PRO A 671 -17.14 -21.62 -15.38
CA PRO A 671 -17.62 -22.48 -16.47
C PRO A 671 -18.72 -21.83 -17.33
N VAL A 672 -18.42 -20.69 -17.95
CA VAL A 672 -19.31 -19.95 -18.86
C VAL A 672 -19.09 -20.40 -20.31
N GLN A 673 -20.17 -20.57 -21.08
CA GLN A 673 -20.13 -20.92 -22.51
C GLN A 673 -20.33 -19.70 -23.41
N GLY A 674 -20.00 -19.84 -24.70
CA GLY A 674 -20.31 -18.84 -25.73
C GLY A 674 -19.48 -17.55 -25.66
N PHE A 675 -18.39 -17.53 -24.89
CA PHE A 675 -17.49 -16.38 -24.75
C PHE A 675 -16.66 -16.07 -26.01
N ASN A 676 -16.56 -17.01 -26.97
CA ASN A 676 -16.00 -16.74 -28.31
C ASN A 676 -17.06 -16.18 -29.28
N GLY A 677 -18.31 -16.05 -28.84
CA GLY A 677 -19.40 -15.49 -29.64
C GLY A 677 -19.16 -14.01 -29.97
N PRO A 678 -19.85 -13.47 -30.99
CA PRO A 678 -19.67 -12.09 -31.41
C PRO A 678 -20.15 -11.07 -30.36
N ASN A 679 -21.21 -11.40 -29.60
CA ASN A 679 -21.88 -10.53 -28.61
C ASN A 679 -22.21 -11.28 -27.32
N THR A 680 -22.63 -10.57 -26.26
CA THR A 680 -22.96 -11.18 -24.95
C THR A 680 -24.19 -12.07 -24.95
N SER A 681 -25.06 -11.98 -25.95
CA SER A 681 -26.24 -12.86 -26.08
C SER A 681 -25.91 -14.34 -26.22
N TYR A 682 -24.66 -14.67 -26.58
CA TYR A 682 -24.18 -16.04 -26.68
C TYR A 682 -23.68 -16.59 -25.34
N LEU A 683 -23.47 -15.73 -24.33
CA LEU A 683 -23.02 -16.15 -23.01
C LEU A 683 -24.13 -16.90 -22.29
N VAL A 684 -23.86 -18.16 -21.97
CA VAL A 684 -24.81 -19.04 -21.27
C VAL A 684 -24.06 -19.82 -20.19
N PHE A 685 -24.71 -20.00 -19.04
CA PHE A 685 -24.29 -20.96 -18.03
C PHE A 685 -25.17 -22.21 -18.14
N ASN A 686 -24.55 -23.37 -18.32
CA ASN A 686 -25.25 -24.66 -18.43
C ASN A 686 -24.63 -25.68 -17.48
N TRP A 687 -25.46 -26.24 -16.58
CA TRP A 687 -25.06 -27.25 -15.60
C TRP A 687 -24.50 -28.53 -16.22
N PHE A 688 -24.94 -28.89 -17.43
CA PHE A 688 -24.55 -30.15 -18.09
C PHE A 688 -23.31 -30.02 -18.99
N ASN A 689 -22.52 -28.96 -18.83
CA ASN A 689 -21.30 -28.76 -19.58
C ASN A 689 -20.11 -29.53 -18.95
N TRP A 690 -19.18 -30.00 -19.79
CA TRP A 690 -17.96 -30.68 -19.33
C TRP A 690 -17.12 -29.83 -18.37
N SER A 691 -17.09 -28.50 -18.54
CA SER A 691 -16.35 -27.61 -17.64
C SER A 691 -17.00 -27.49 -16.26
N VAL A 692 -18.32 -27.64 -16.15
CA VAL A 692 -19.03 -27.74 -14.86
C VAL A 692 -18.75 -29.09 -14.21
N GLY A 693 -18.72 -30.17 -15.01
CA GLY A 693 -18.29 -31.49 -14.53
C GLY A 693 -16.88 -31.48 -13.95
N TYR A 694 -15.92 -30.85 -14.64
CA TYR A 694 -14.56 -30.68 -14.15
C TYR A 694 -14.49 -29.84 -12.85
N LEU A 695 -15.28 -28.75 -12.77
CA LEU A 695 -15.44 -27.97 -11.54
C LEU A 695 -15.94 -28.84 -10.38
N PHE A 696 -16.93 -29.69 -10.61
CA PHE A 696 -17.48 -30.57 -9.56
C PHE A 696 -16.47 -31.61 -9.08
N VAL A 697 -15.62 -32.12 -9.98
CA VAL A 697 -14.50 -33.01 -9.62
C VAL A 697 -13.49 -32.28 -8.74
N ALA A 698 -13.08 -31.07 -9.12
CA ALA A 698 -12.16 -30.26 -8.32
C ALA A 698 -12.76 -29.93 -6.92
N LEU A 699 -14.02 -29.49 -6.88
CA LEU A 699 -14.75 -29.18 -5.65
C LEU A 699 -14.87 -30.39 -4.73
N SER A 700 -15.24 -31.55 -5.28
CA SER A 700 -15.34 -32.81 -4.50
C SER A 700 -13.97 -33.24 -3.98
N SER A 701 -12.92 -33.09 -4.78
CA SER A 701 -11.55 -33.42 -4.39
C SER A 701 -11.06 -32.51 -3.26
N CYS A 702 -11.32 -31.20 -3.35
CA CYS A 702 -11.06 -30.25 -2.26
C CYS A 702 -11.81 -30.62 -0.99
N PHE A 703 -13.10 -30.96 -1.09
CA PHE A 703 -13.91 -31.32 0.07
C PHE A 703 -13.35 -32.55 0.82
N VAL A 704 -12.88 -33.56 0.08
CA VAL A 704 -12.22 -34.73 0.64
C VAL A 704 -10.95 -34.31 1.40
N VAL A 705 -10.07 -33.50 0.79
CA VAL A 705 -8.83 -33.05 1.44
C VAL A 705 -9.13 -32.21 2.70
N VAL A 706 -10.09 -31.29 2.64
CA VAL A 706 -10.52 -30.50 3.80
C VAL A 706 -10.99 -31.40 4.93
N THR A 707 -11.77 -32.43 4.62
CA THR A 707 -12.25 -33.40 5.61
C THR A 707 -11.07 -34.08 6.30
N PHE A 708 -10.09 -34.58 5.55
CA PHE A 708 -8.86 -35.16 6.13
C PHE A 708 -8.03 -34.16 6.94
N SER A 709 -7.91 -32.89 6.49
CA SER A 709 -7.24 -31.83 7.26
C SER A 709 -7.94 -31.57 8.59
N THR A 710 -9.28 -31.56 8.62
CA THR A 710 -10.04 -31.40 9.88
C THR A 710 -9.92 -32.63 10.80
N LEU A 711 -9.90 -33.84 10.23
CA LEU A 711 -9.64 -35.08 10.99
C LEU A 711 -8.24 -35.10 11.61
N ARG A 712 -7.25 -34.55 10.91
CA ARG A 712 -5.89 -34.38 11.46
C ARG A 712 -5.89 -33.46 12.68
N ILE A 713 -6.62 -32.33 12.65
CA ILE A 713 -6.75 -31.43 13.81
C ILE A 713 -7.39 -32.18 14.98
N TRP A 714 -8.41 -32.99 14.71
CA TRP A 714 -9.06 -33.81 15.73
C TRP A 714 -8.10 -34.83 16.35
N HIS A 715 -7.28 -35.49 15.54
CA HIS A 715 -6.37 -36.55 15.98
C HIS A 715 -5.10 -36.03 16.67
N ASN A 716 -4.43 -35.03 16.09
CA ASN A 716 -3.12 -34.53 16.55
C ASN A 716 -3.20 -33.22 17.35
N GLY A 717 -4.40 -32.67 17.53
CA GLY A 717 -4.59 -31.36 18.11
C GLY A 717 -4.31 -30.22 17.12
N LEU A 718 -4.53 -28.99 17.59
CA LEU A 718 -4.46 -27.79 16.78
C LEU A 718 -3.00 -27.28 16.68
N THR A 719 -2.41 -27.35 15.48
CA THR A 719 -1.12 -26.73 15.16
C THR A 719 -1.29 -25.63 14.11
N TYR A 720 -0.39 -24.64 14.04
CA TYR A 720 -0.47 -23.60 13.01
C TYR A 720 -0.37 -24.15 11.59
N GLU A 721 0.40 -25.24 11.37
CA GLU A 721 0.48 -25.95 10.08
C GLU A 721 -0.87 -26.58 9.71
N SER A 722 -1.54 -27.24 10.66
CA SER A 722 -2.87 -27.82 10.43
C SER A 722 -3.96 -26.76 10.16
N ILE A 723 -3.86 -25.59 10.80
CA ILE A 723 -4.74 -24.44 10.49
C ILE A 723 -4.47 -23.93 9.08
N GLY A 724 -3.19 -23.81 8.69
CA GLY A 724 -2.79 -23.37 7.35
C GLY A 724 -3.33 -24.27 6.25
N GLU A 725 -3.30 -25.58 6.46
CA GLU A 725 -3.90 -26.56 5.53
C GLU A 725 -5.42 -26.40 5.41
N VAL A 726 -6.13 -26.32 6.54
CA VAL A 726 -7.59 -26.13 6.52
C VAL A 726 -7.98 -24.83 5.85
N LEU A 727 -7.25 -23.74 6.11
CA LEU A 727 -7.50 -22.46 5.46
C LEU A 727 -7.18 -22.48 3.96
N PHE A 728 -6.10 -23.15 3.55
CA PHE A 728 -5.74 -23.28 2.14
C PHE A 728 -6.80 -24.08 1.35
N TYR A 729 -7.09 -25.31 1.78
CA TYR A 729 -8.01 -26.20 1.08
C TYR A 729 -9.47 -25.78 1.27
N GLY A 730 -9.84 -25.34 2.48
CA GLY A 730 -11.18 -24.86 2.80
C GLY A 730 -11.48 -23.54 2.11
N GLY A 731 -10.50 -22.65 2.05
CA GLY A 731 -10.61 -21.43 1.28
C GLY A 731 -10.69 -21.66 -0.23
N SER A 732 -9.91 -22.60 -0.77
CA SER A 732 -10.03 -23.04 -2.17
C SER A 732 -11.41 -23.63 -2.49
N LEU A 733 -12.00 -24.40 -1.57
CA LEU A 733 -13.38 -24.88 -1.70
C LEU A 733 -14.36 -23.70 -1.85
N VAL A 734 -14.21 -22.66 -1.02
CA VAL A 734 -15.02 -21.43 -1.11
C VAL A 734 -14.79 -20.71 -2.44
N ILE A 735 -13.55 -20.66 -2.96
CA ILE A 735 -13.27 -20.12 -4.30
C ILE A 735 -14.16 -20.83 -5.34
N TYR A 736 -14.16 -22.16 -5.40
CA TYR A 736 -14.98 -22.87 -6.38
C TYR A 736 -16.48 -22.60 -6.23
N ILE A 737 -17.00 -22.55 -5.00
CA ILE A 737 -18.41 -22.22 -4.74
C ILE A 737 -18.75 -20.81 -5.25
N LEU A 738 -17.92 -19.82 -4.93
CA LEU A 738 -18.11 -18.45 -5.38
C LEU A 738 -18.04 -18.34 -6.91
N PHE A 739 -17.14 -19.07 -7.56
CA PHE A 739 -17.00 -19.04 -9.02
C PHE A 739 -18.15 -19.73 -9.75
N VAL A 740 -18.87 -20.67 -9.13
CA VAL A 740 -20.15 -21.18 -9.66
C VAL A 740 -21.20 -20.07 -9.63
N HIS A 741 -21.31 -19.35 -8.53
CA HIS A 741 -22.23 -18.22 -8.41
C HIS A 741 -21.89 -17.12 -9.41
N LEU A 742 -20.62 -16.76 -9.51
CA LEU A 742 -20.10 -15.78 -10.47
C LEU A 742 -20.40 -16.19 -11.92
N ALA A 743 -20.25 -17.47 -12.27
CA ALA A 743 -20.54 -17.98 -13.60
C ALA A 743 -22.03 -17.92 -13.96
N ARG A 744 -22.93 -18.06 -12.98
CA ARG A 744 -24.39 -17.95 -13.18
C ARG A 744 -24.81 -16.52 -13.49
N GLU A 745 -24.22 -15.55 -12.80
CA GLU A 745 -24.55 -14.12 -12.97
C GLU A 745 -23.78 -13.45 -14.11
N TRP A 746 -22.69 -14.08 -14.56
CA TRP A 746 -21.82 -13.57 -15.62
C TRP A 746 -22.55 -13.09 -16.88
N PRO A 747 -23.53 -13.83 -17.47
CA PRO A 747 -24.21 -13.37 -18.68
C PRO A 747 -24.99 -12.07 -18.47
N GLN A 748 -25.65 -11.93 -17.32
CA GLN A 748 -26.45 -10.74 -16.98
C GLN A 748 -25.54 -9.52 -16.74
N PHE A 749 -24.48 -9.70 -15.97
CA PHE A 749 -23.48 -8.66 -15.73
C PHE A 749 -22.84 -8.19 -17.05
N MET A 750 -22.42 -9.12 -17.91
CA MET A 750 -21.82 -8.79 -19.19
C MET A 750 -22.79 -8.10 -20.15
N ALA A 751 -24.09 -8.43 -20.11
CA ALA A 751 -25.10 -7.72 -20.90
C ALA A 751 -25.22 -6.24 -20.50
N LYS A 752 -25.27 -5.95 -19.18
CA LYS A 752 -25.22 -4.57 -18.66
C LYS A 752 -23.92 -3.86 -19.05
N TRP A 753 -22.79 -4.56 -18.99
CA TRP A 753 -21.50 -4.02 -19.42
C TRP A 753 -21.48 -3.68 -20.91
N GLU A 754 -21.95 -4.58 -21.78
CA GLU A 754 -21.98 -4.37 -23.23
C GLU A 754 -22.83 -3.16 -23.60
N LEU A 755 -23.97 -2.96 -22.91
CA LEU A 755 -24.79 -1.75 -23.07
C LEU A 755 -23.97 -0.49 -22.79
N MET A 756 -23.22 -0.47 -21.67
CA MET A 756 -22.35 0.65 -21.34
C MET A 756 -21.24 0.84 -22.39
N GLU A 757 -20.62 -0.24 -22.88
CA GLU A 757 -19.61 -0.15 -23.94
C GLU A 757 -20.19 0.48 -25.20
N ARG A 758 -21.37 0.03 -25.64
CA ARG A 758 -22.08 0.57 -26.82
C ARG A 758 -22.32 2.07 -26.71
N GLU A 759 -22.70 2.56 -25.54
CA GLU A 759 -22.93 3.99 -25.32
C GLU A 759 -21.64 4.81 -25.30
N MET A 760 -20.57 4.24 -24.75
CA MET A 760 -19.25 4.87 -24.72
C MET A 760 -18.47 4.71 -26.03
N ARG A 761 -18.87 3.86 -26.99
CA ARG A 761 -18.18 3.66 -28.28
C ARG A 761 -17.91 4.95 -29.05
N ARG A 762 -18.79 5.96 -28.89
CA ARG A 762 -18.64 7.27 -29.55
C ARG A 762 -17.54 8.13 -28.91
N LEU A 763 -16.96 7.71 -27.78
CA LEU A 763 -15.82 8.34 -27.15
C LEU A 763 -14.54 7.70 -27.71
N ARG A 764 -13.64 8.55 -28.21
CA ARG A 764 -12.36 8.21 -28.85
C ARG A 764 -11.58 7.09 -28.12
N ASN A 765 -10.91 6.24 -28.92
CA ASN A 765 -10.31 4.94 -28.62
C ASN A 765 -10.02 4.61 -27.13
N PRO A 766 -10.49 3.46 -26.61
CA PRO A 766 -9.82 2.86 -25.48
C PRO A 766 -8.34 2.60 -25.84
N PRO A 767 -7.38 2.77 -24.89
CA PRO A 767 -6.04 2.20 -25.08
C PRO A 767 -6.18 0.71 -25.35
N LYS A 768 -5.19 0.07 -26.01
CA LYS A 768 -5.16 -1.37 -26.34
C LYS A 768 -5.50 -2.28 -25.12
N THR A 769 -6.76 -2.39 -24.73
CA THR A 769 -7.21 -3.03 -23.48
C THR A 769 -6.91 -4.52 -23.55
N ALA A 770 -7.15 -5.12 -24.72
CA ALA A 770 -6.77 -6.49 -25.02
C ALA A 770 -5.25 -6.73 -24.86
N TYR A 771 -4.40 -5.78 -25.28
CA TYR A 771 -2.94 -5.91 -25.10
C TYR A 771 -2.53 -5.82 -23.63
N LYS A 772 -3.06 -4.83 -22.89
CA LYS A 772 -2.81 -4.70 -21.45
C LYS A 772 -3.23 -5.96 -20.69
N PHE A 773 -4.40 -6.51 -21.02
CA PHE A 773 -4.94 -7.71 -20.39
C PHE A 773 -4.05 -8.93 -20.65
N LYS A 774 -3.60 -9.11 -21.90
CA LYS A 774 -2.64 -10.16 -22.26
C LYS A 774 -1.32 -9.99 -21.51
N MET A 775 -0.79 -8.78 -21.42
CA MET A 775 0.46 -8.49 -20.70
C MET A 775 0.33 -8.81 -19.20
N ILE A 776 -0.72 -8.30 -18.53
CA ILE A 776 -0.97 -8.55 -17.10
C ILE A 776 -1.15 -10.05 -16.83
N THR A 777 -1.98 -10.72 -17.65
CA THR A 777 -2.22 -12.17 -17.53
C THR A 777 -0.93 -12.96 -17.73
N SER A 778 -0.14 -12.63 -18.75
CA SER A 778 1.12 -13.33 -19.02
C SER A 778 2.12 -13.19 -17.88
N ILE A 779 2.24 -12.00 -17.28
CA ILE A 779 3.16 -11.75 -16.16
C ILE A 779 2.70 -12.52 -14.92
N ILE A 780 1.41 -12.39 -14.54
CA ILE A 780 0.88 -13.03 -13.33
C ILE A 780 0.93 -14.56 -13.46
N MET A 781 0.57 -15.11 -14.62
CA MET A 781 0.62 -16.56 -14.83
C MET A 781 2.05 -17.10 -14.88
N PHE A 782 2.99 -16.38 -15.48
CA PHE A 782 4.41 -16.75 -15.42
C PHE A 782 4.89 -16.79 -13.97
N LEU A 783 4.60 -15.75 -13.18
CA LEU A 783 5.01 -15.71 -11.76
C LEU A 783 4.28 -16.76 -10.90
N SER A 784 3.04 -17.12 -11.23
CA SER A 784 2.30 -18.20 -10.55
C SER A 784 2.91 -19.58 -10.81
N ILE A 785 3.42 -19.82 -12.02
CA ILE A 785 4.18 -21.04 -12.32
C ILE A 785 5.48 -21.06 -11.51
N VAL A 786 6.20 -19.93 -11.44
CA VAL A 786 7.41 -19.82 -10.62
C VAL A 786 7.08 -20.02 -9.13
N GLU A 787 5.97 -19.48 -8.62
CA GLU A 787 5.48 -19.69 -7.25
C GLU A 787 5.28 -21.19 -6.97
N TYR A 788 4.57 -21.90 -7.84
CA TYR A 788 4.39 -23.34 -7.71
C TYR A 788 5.73 -24.09 -7.69
N LEU A 789 6.62 -23.81 -8.65
CA LEU A 789 7.93 -24.45 -8.74
C LEU A 789 8.79 -24.16 -7.50
N SER A 790 8.75 -22.94 -6.96
CA SER A 790 9.44 -22.56 -5.73
C SER A 790 8.89 -23.27 -4.49
N ILE A 791 7.57 -23.47 -4.39
CA ILE A 791 6.95 -24.24 -3.30
C ILE A 791 7.38 -25.71 -3.37
N VAL A 792 7.38 -26.31 -4.56
CA VAL A 792 7.83 -27.69 -4.77
C VAL A 792 9.31 -27.82 -4.42
N LEU A 793 10.15 -26.93 -4.94
CA LEU A 793 11.59 -26.93 -4.67
C LEU A 793 11.89 -26.76 -3.17
N SER A 794 11.24 -25.81 -2.50
CA SER A 794 11.40 -25.62 -1.05
C SER A 794 11.00 -26.85 -0.25
N GLY A 795 9.91 -27.53 -0.62
CA GLY A 795 9.48 -28.76 0.04
C GLY A 795 10.46 -29.93 -0.20
N VAL A 796 10.98 -30.09 -1.42
CA VAL A 796 11.99 -31.13 -1.72
C VAL A 796 13.27 -30.88 -0.94
N LEU A 797 13.76 -29.63 -0.91
CA LEU A 797 14.98 -29.25 -0.19
C LEU A 797 14.91 -29.61 1.30
N LYS A 798 13.76 -29.39 1.94
CA LYS A 798 13.54 -29.77 3.35
C LYS A 798 13.64 -31.27 3.63
N THR A 799 13.38 -32.11 2.62
CA THR A 799 13.38 -33.58 2.76
C THR A 799 14.72 -34.24 2.40
N LEU A 800 15.64 -33.52 1.76
CA LEU A 800 16.98 -34.03 1.41
C LEU A 800 17.75 -34.62 2.61
N PRO A 801 17.74 -34.02 3.82
CA PRO A 801 18.48 -34.57 4.96
C PRO A 801 17.94 -35.91 5.48
N CYS A 802 16.65 -36.21 5.25
CA CYS A 802 16.03 -37.46 5.70
C CYS A 802 16.24 -38.62 4.70
N SER A 803 16.73 -38.37 3.47
CA SER A 803 16.76 -39.39 2.42
C SER A 803 18.12 -40.09 2.31
N LYS A 804 18.25 -41.30 2.87
CA LYS A 804 19.39 -42.19 2.60
C LYS A 804 19.15 -43.02 1.32
N GLY A 805 19.13 -42.37 0.16
CA GLY A 805 18.98 -43.02 -1.15
C GLY A 805 17.95 -42.35 -2.08
N GLY A 806 18.17 -42.38 -3.39
CA GLY A 806 17.43 -41.56 -4.37
C GLY A 806 15.95 -41.91 -4.58
N LEU A 807 15.50 -43.12 -4.23
CA LEU A 807 14.09 -43.54 -4.37
C LEU A 807 13.21 -43.13 -3.17
N ASP A 808 13.83 -42.81 -2.01
CA ASP A 808 13.13 -42.42 -0.78
C ASP A 808 12.76 -40.93 -0.71
N ILE A 809 13.31 -40.10 -1.61
CA ILE A 809 13.06 -38.64 -1.63
C ILE A 809 11.59 -38.35 -1.94
N PHE A 810 11.01 -38.98 -2.97
CA PHE A 810 9.61 -38.75 -3.36
C PHE A 810 8.63 -39.20 -2.28
N ARG A 811 8.89 -40.37 -1.68
CA ARG A 811 8.08 -40.89 -0.58
C ARG A 811 8.12 -39.94 0.61
N SER A 812 9.31 -39.46 0.99
CA SER A 812 9.49 -38.50 2.09
C SER A 812 8.81 -37.16 1.80
N TYR A 813 9.01 -36.62 0.59
CA TYR A 813 8.37 -35.37 0.15
C TYR A 813 6.84 -35.44 0.23
N PHE A 814 6.23 -36.44 -0.38
CA PHE A 814 4.77 -36.54 -0.42
C PHE A 814 4.16 -36.87 0.94
N SER A 815 4.84 -37.70 1.74
CA SER A 815 4.38 -38.02 3.10
C SER A 815 4.42 -36.79 4.02
N LEU A 816 5.43 -35.93 3.86
CA LEU A 816 5.55 -34.69 4.62
C LEU A 816 4.58 -33.61 4.12
N LYS A 817 4.41 -33.46 2.80
CA LYS A 817 3.52 -32.45 2.20
C LYS A 817 2.03 -32.74 2.39
N PHE A 818 1.63 -34.01 2.29
CA PHE A 818 0.23 -34.45 2.40
C PHE A 818 0.00 -35.26 3.69
N GLN A 819 0.59 -34.80 4.79
CA GLN A 819 0.54 -35.48 6.08
C GLN A 819 -0.91 -35.71 6.55
N GLN A 820 -1.83 -34.79 6.23
CA GLN A 820 -3.26 -34.91 6.53
C GLN A 820 -3.92 -36.19 5.97
N ILE A 821 -3.39 -36.76 4.88
CA ILE A 821 -3.92 -37.99 4.27
C ILE A 821 -3.10 -39.20 4.69
N PHE A 822 -1.76 -39.10 4.64
CA PHE A 822 -0.88 -40.23 4.90
C PHE A 822 -0.72 -40.61 6.39
N ILE A 823 -1.27 -39.82 7.32
CA ILE A 823 -1.48 -40.28 8.71
C ILE A 823 -2.52 -41.41 8.78
N PHE A 824 -3.56 -41.36 7.94
CA PHE A 824 -4.68 -42.30 7.98
C PHE A 824 -4.58 -43.40 6.92
N MET A 825 -3.80 -43.17 5.86
CA MET A 825 -3.64 -44.08 4.73
C MET A 825 -2.17 -44.39 4.47
N SER A 826 -1.88 -45.61 4.03
CA SER A 826 -0.52 -45.97 3.60
C SER A 826 -0.11 -45.16 2.37
N TYR A 827 1.19 -44.82 2.30
CA TYR A 827 1.76 -44.14 1.14
C TYR A 827 1.47 -44.91 -0.16
N SER A 828 0.95 -44.21 -1.16
CA SER A 828 0.72 -44.73 -2.51
C SER A 828 0.93 -43.62 -3.53
N ILE A 829 1.76 -43.88 -4.54
CA ILE A 829 2.04 -42.91 -5.61
C ILE A 829 0.79 -42.57 -6.43
N PHE A 830 -0.16 -43.52 -6.52
CA PHE A 830 -1.45 -43.32 -7.18
C PHE A 830 -2.36 -42.35 -6.43
N ILE A 831 -2.10 -42.09 -5.14
CA ILE A 831 -2.79 -41.06 -4.35
C ILE A 831 -1.98 -39.76 -4.37
N SER A 832 -0.65 -39.85 -4.27
CA SER A 832 0.24 -38.67 -4.24
C SER A 832 0.19 -37.83 -5.52
N LEU A 833 0.23 -38.46 -6.70
CA LEU A 833 0.25 -37.71 -7.97
C LEU A 833 -1.06 -36.92 -8.23
N PRO A 834 -2.27 -37.50 -8.04
CA PRO A 834 -3.50 -36.71 -8.11
C PRO A 834 -3.58 -35.58 -7.08
N LEU A 835 -3.08 -35.78 -5.86
CA LEU A 835 -3.04 -34.72 -4.84
C LEU A 835 -2.10 -33.57 -5.23
N GLU A 836 -0.95 -33.88 -5.81
CA GLU A 836 -0.02 -32.87 -6.31
C GLU A 836 -0.61 -32.09 -7.48
N PHE A 837 -1.29 -32.79 -8.40
CA PHE A 837 -2.00 -32.16 -9.50
C PHE A 837 -3.16 -31.28 -9.02
N LEU A 838 -3.93 -31.75 -8.03
CA LEU A 838 -4.95 -30.94 -7.37
C LEU A 838 -4.33 -29.69 -6.77
N ASN A 839 -3.24 -29.82 -6.02
CA ASN A 839 -2.56 -28.69 -5.39
C ASN A 839 -2.07 -27.64 -6.41
N LEU A 840 -1.54 -28.07 -7.57
CA LEU A 840 -1.22 -27.17 -8.69
C LEU A 840 -2.46 -26.39 -9.14
N ILE A 841 -3.58 -27.09 -9.36
CA ILE A 841 -4.85 -26.47 -9.74
C ILE A 841 -5.30 -25.45 -8.70
N LEU A 842 -5.20 -25.75 -7.39
CA LEU A 842 -5.62 -24.84 -6.32
C LEU A 842 -4.76 -23.57 -6.24
N ILE A 843 -3.44 -23.71 -6.39
CA ILE A 843 -2.52 -22.55 -6.44
C ILE A 843 -2.85 -21.68 -7.65
N CYS A 844 -3.10 -22.29 -8.82
CA CYS A 844 -3.53 -21.55 -9.99
C CYS A 844 -4.91 -20.91 -9.80
N ALA A 845 -5.85 -21.56 -9.11
CA ALA A 845 -7.18 -21.03 -8.81
C ALA A 845 -7.11 -19.79 -7.91
N TRP A 846 -6.25 -19.81 -6.88
CA TRP A 846 -6.00 -18.65 -6.02
C TRP A 846 -5.41 -17.47 -6.80
N ASN A 847 -4.39 -17.72 -7.65
CA ASN A 847 -3.83 -16.68 -8.51
C ASN A 847 -4.82 -16.13 -9.53
N TYR A 848 -5.67 -16.99 -10.07
CA TYR A 848 -6.69 -16.63 -11.05
C TYR A 848 -7.76 -15.72 -10.45
N MET A 849 -8.16 -15.95 -9.19
CA MET A 849 -9.08 -15.08 -8.46
C MET A 849 -8.55 -13.65 -8.40
N ASP A 850 -7.31 -13.47 -7.96
CA ASP A 850 -6.66 -12.17 -7.85
C ASP A 850 -6.50 -11.51 -9.24
N LEU A 851 -6.12 -12.30 -10.26
CA LEU A 851 -6.04 -11.85 -11.64
C LEU A 851 -7.38 -11.32 -12.16
N LEU A 852 -8.48 -12.02 -11.89
CA LEU A 852 -9.81 -11.61 -12.34
C LEU A 852 -10.21 -10.27 -11.72
N ILE A 853 -9.96 -10.08 -10.43
CA ILE A 853 -10.21 -8.81 -9.73
C ILE A 853 -9.39 -7.68 -10.36
N ILE A 854 -8.10 -7.90 -10.61
CA ILE A 854 -7.19 -6.92 -11.22
C ILE A 854 -7.70 -6.49 -12.60
N LEU A 855 -8.04 -7.46 -13.46
CA LEU A 855 -8.44 -7.19 -14.84
C LEU A 855 -9.78 -6.45 -14.91
N LEU A 856 -10.79 -6.90 -14.17
CA LEU A 856 -12.11 -6.25 -14.15
C LEU A 856 -12.03 -4.84 -13.55
N SER A 857 -11.25 -4.67 -12.48
CA SER A 857 -10.99 -3.34 -11.90
C SER A 857 -10.26 -2.41 -12.87
N CYS A 858 -9.30 -2.94 -13.62
CA CYS A 858 -8.60 -2.20 -14.66
C CYS A 858 -9.54 -1.77 -15.80
N ALA A 859 -10.45 -2.64 -16.24
CA ALA A 859 -11.43 -2.32 -17.27
C ALA A 859 -12.38 -1.20 -16.83
N LEU A 860 -12.91 -1.27 -15.61
CA LEU A 860 -13.85 -0.25 -15.10
C LEU A 860 -13.15 1.10 -14.91
N SER A 861 -11.93 1.08 -14.37
CA SER A 861 -11.06 2.26 -14.26
C SER A 861 -10.77 2.89 -15.62
N ASP A 862 -10.51 2.09 -16.67
CA ASP A 862 -10.31 2.58 -18.03
C ASP A 862 -11.60 3.22 -18.62
N LYS A 863 -12.81 2.78 -18.24
CA LYS A 863 -14.07 3.45 -18.65
C LYS A 863 -14.22 4.82 -17.99
N PHE A 864 -13.97 4.93 -16.68
CA PHE A 864 -13.91 6.25 -16.02
C PHE A 864 -12.82 7.15 -16.65
N LYS A 865 -11.68 6.57 -17.04
CA LYS A 865 -10.61 7.30 -17.74
C LYS A 865 -11.05 7.83 -19.11
N GLN A 866 -11.83 7.08 -19.89
CA GLN A 866 -12.40 7.54 -21.16
C GLN A 866 -13.36 8.72 -20.94
N LEU A 867 -14.24 8.63 -19.93
CA LEU A 867 -15.11 9.75 -19.55
C LEU A 867 -14.29 10.99 -19.13
N ASN A 868 -13.24 10.79 -18.34
CA ASN A 868 -12.33 11.85 -17.91
C ASN A 868 -11.59 12.51 -19.07
N GLN A 869 -11.16 11.75 -20.08
CA GLN A 869 -10.53 12.29 -21.29
C GLN A 869 -11.51 13.16 -22.09
N LYS A 870 -12.76 12.71 -22.23
CA LYS A 870 -13.82 13.51 -22.86
C LYS A 870 -14.04 14.82 -22.09
N LEU A 871 -14.16 14.75 -20.77
CA LEU A 871 -14.32 15.93 -19.91
C LEU A 871 -13.12 16.87 -19.99
N ALA A 872 -11.90 16.36 -20.05
CA ALA A 872 -10.69 17.18 -20.21
C ALA A 872 -10.74 18.00 -21.51
N SER A 873 -11.27 17.44 -22.61
CA SER A 873 -11.35 18.15 -23.90
C SER A 873 -12.27 19.39 -23.90
N VAL A 874 -13.20 19.47 -22.95
CA VAL A 874 -14.14 20.60 -22.79
C VAL A 874 -13.77 21.53 -21.64
N LYS A 875 -12.63 21.29 -20.97
CA LYS A 875 -12.16 22.11 -19.86
C LYS A 875 -12.03 23.58 -20.30
N GLY A 876 -12.66 24.48 -19.56
CA GLY A 876 -12.65 25.92 -19.83
C GLY A 876 -13.38 26.37 -21.11
N LYS A 877 -14.10 25.48 -21.82
CA LYS A 877 -14.88 25.82 -23.02
C LYS A 877 -16.35 26.05 -22.67
N VAL A 878 -17.00 26.93 -23.43
CA VAL A 878 -18.45 27.15 -23.36
C VAL A 878 -19.13 26.01 -24.12
N VAL A 879 -20.00 25.26 -23.45
CA VAL A 879 -20.66 24.05 -23.99
C VAL A 879 -22.14 24.04 -23.59
N PRO A 880 -23.08 23.64 -24.48
CA PRO A 880 -24.52 23.62 -24.18
C PRO A 880 -24.91 22.72 -23.00
N SER A 881 -26.02 23.05 -22.32
CA SER A 881 -26.57 22.28 -21.20
C SER A 881 -26.90 20.81 -21.56
N ALA A 882 -27.33 20.55 -22.79
CA ALA A 882 -27.61 19.21 -23.30
C ALA A 882 -26.37 18.29 -23.26
N TYR A 883 -25.17 18.84 -23.48
CA TYR A 883 -23.92 18.10 -23.36
C TYR A 883 -23.66 17.66 -21.90
N TRP A 884 -23.87 18.57 -20.95
CA TRP A 884 -23.68 18.30 -19.53
C TRP A 884 -24.67 17.27 -19.01
N ARG A 885 -25.95 17.37 -19.42
CA ARG A 885 -26.97 16.36 -19.13
C ARG A 885 -26.53 14.97 -19.61
N LYS A 886 -26.19 14.85 -20.89
CA LYS A 886 -25.75 13.57 -21.50
C LYS A 886 -24.49 13.01 -20.82
N THR A 887 -23.57 13.87 -20.41
CA THR A 887 -22.33 13.45 -19.76
C THR A 887 -22.54 13.04 -18.31
N ARG A 888 -23.43 13.73 -17.58
CA ARG A 888 -23.88 13.34 -16.23
C ARG A 888 -24.63 12.01 -16.26
N GLU A 889 -25.55 11.82 -17.20
CA GLU A 889 -26.28 10.54 -17.37
C GLU A 889 -25.32 9.38 -17.64
N MET A 890 -24.29 9.60 -18.45
CA MET A 890 -23.23 8.62 -18.69
C MET A 890 -22.41 8.31 -17.44
N TYR A 891 -22.07 9.33 -16.63
CA TYR A 891 -21.43 9.11 -15.34
C TYR A 891 -22.34 8.31 -14.38
N ASN A 892 -23.62 8.66 -14.30
CA ASN A 892 -24.59 7.97 -13.45
C ASN A 892 -24.71 6.48 -13.83
N ARG A 893 -24.70 6.16 -15.12
CA ARG A 893 -24.70 4.77 -15.59
C ARG A 893 -23.40 4.04 -15.25
N LEU A 894 -22.25 4.69 -15.32
CA LEU A 894 -20.98 4.12 -14.84
C LEU A 894 -20.98 3.92 -13.33
N ALA A 895 -21.59 4.83 -12.56
CA ALA A 895 -21.74 4.70 -11.12
C ALA A 895 -22.62 3.50 -10.76
N LEU A 896 -23.76 3.32 -11.42
CA LEU A 896 -24.63 2.16 -11.27
C LEU A 896 -23.91 0.86 -11.68
N LEU A 897 -23.21 0.86 -12.81
CA LEU A 897 -22.39 -0.30 -13.22
C LEU A 897 -21.30 -0.62 -12.19
N SER A 898 -20.71 0.40 -11.55
CA SER A 898 -19.72 0.22 -10.49
C SER A 898 -20.33 -0.37 -9.21
N GLN A 899 -21.58 -0.05 -8.89
CA GLN A 899 -22.32 -0.64 -7.76
C GLN A 899 -22.69 -2.10 -8.06
N ASP A 900 -23.23 -2.37 -9.24
CA ASP A 900 -23.50 -3.74 -9.72
C ASP A 900 -22.21 -4.58 -9.72
N PHE A 901 -21.09 -3.98 -10.14
CA PHE A 901 -19.79 -4.63 -10.14
C PHE A 901 -19.25 -4.91 -8.73
N ASP A 902 -19.48 -3.99 -7.78
CA ASP A 902 -19.12 -4.21 -6.39
C ASP A 902 -19.90 -5.38 -5.79
N GLU A 903 -21.23 -5.39 -5.94
CA GLU A 903 -22.09 -6.47 -5.45
C GLU A 903 -21.67 -7.84 -6.02
N PHE A 904 -21.37 -7.87 -7.33
CA PHE A 904 -20.93 -9.07 -8.05
C PHE A 904 -19.57 -9.61 -7.56
N LEU A 905 -18.61 -8.75 -7.23
CA LEU A 905 -17.23 -9.15 -6.91
C LEU A 905 -16.94 -9.16 -5.39
N SER A 906 -17.82 -8.56 -4.57
CA SER A 906 -17.62 -8.34 -3.13
C SER A 906 -17.17 -9.58 -2.35
N PRO A 907 -17.83 -10.76 -2.51
CA PRO A 907 -17.44 -11.97 -1.76
C PRO A 907 -16.06 -12.50 -2.18
N VAL A 908 -15.74 -12.40 -3.47
CA VAL A 908 -14.47 -12.82 -4.03
C VAL A 908 -13.34 -11.91 -3.54
N LEU A 909 -13.60 -10.60 -3.48
CA LEU A 909 -12.66 -9.61 -2.96
C LEU A 909 -12.35 -9.85 -1.47
N LEU A 910 -13.38 -10.11 -0.66
CA LEU A 910 -13.21 -10.45 0.76
C LEU A 910 -12.34 -11.70 0.93
N LEU A 911 -12.61 -12.75 0.16
CA LEU A 911 -11.85 -14.00 0.21
C LEU A 911 -10.39 -13.82 -0.20
N SER A 912 -10.14 -13.02 -1.25
CA SER A 912 -8.81 -12.62 -1.72
C SER A 912 -8.00 -11.96 -0.60
N PHE A 913 -8.54 -10.92 0.05
CA PHE A 913 -7.82 -10.25 1.14
C PHE A 913 -7.61 -11.17 2.34
N ALA A 914 -8.61 -11.96 2.72
CA ALA A 914 -8.49 -12.91 3.84
C ALA A 914 -7.37 -13.94 3.60
N HIS A 915 -7.32 -14.54 2.41
CA HIS A 915 -6.27 -15.49 2.03
C HIS A 915 -4.90 -14.83 2.00
N ASN A 916 -4.77 -13.75 1.23
CA ASN A 916 -3.50 -13.09 1.00
C ASN A 916 -2.89 -12.59 2.32
N VAL A 917 -3.68 -11.96 3.20
CA VAL A 917 -3.21 -11.50 4.50
C VAL A 917 -2.80 -12.67 5.40
N TYR A 918 -3.61 -13.74 5.46
CA TYR A 918 -3.26 -14.92 6.25
C TYR A 918 -1.93 -15.55 5.81
N PHE A 919 -1.73 -15.78 4.51
CA PHE A 919 -0.50 -16.39 4.00
C PHE A 919 0.71 -15.46 4.09
N MET A 920 0.52 -14.13 4.03
CA MET A 920 1.61 -13.19 4.33
C MET A 920 2.06 -13.34 5.78
N CYS A 921 1.12 -13.40 6.73
CA CYS A 921 1.44 -13.63 8.14
C CYS A 921 2.07 -15.01 8.38
N LEU A 922 1.58 -16.06 7.73
CA LEU A 922 2.16 -17.41 7.84
C LEU A 922 3.59 -17.45 7.28
N GLN A 923 3.85 -16.78 6.17
CA GLN A 923 5.18 -16.69 5.58
C GLN A 923 6.13 -15.94 6.53
N LEU A 924 5.70 -14.81 7.11
CA LEU A 924 6.47 -14.10 8.13
C LEU A 924 6.74 -14.96 9.37
N LEU A 925 5.78 -15.77 9.82
CA LEU A 925 6.02 -16.71 10.91
C LEU A 925 7.07 -17.78 10.53
N ASN A 926 7.02 -18.28 9.30
CA ASN A 926 7.98 -19.26 8.80
C ASN A 926 9.39 -18.67 8.62
N SER A 927 9.53 -17.36 8.48
CA SER A 927 10.83 -16.69 8.37
C SER A 927 11.65 -16.76 9.67
N LEU A 928 11.00 -17.01 10.80
CA LEU A 928 11.65 -17.15 12.10
C LEU A 928 12.48 -18.44 12.23
N LYS A 929 12.18 -19.46 11.39
CA LYS A 929 12.95 -20.70 11.39
C LYS A 929 14.29 -20.47 10.69
N PRO A 930 15.41 -21.02 11.21
CA PRO A 930 16.71 -20.90 10.56
C PRO A 930 16.65 -21.48 9.14
N MET A 931 17.12 -20.72 8.17
CA MET A 931 17.25 -21.17 6.79
C MET A 931 18.67 -21.68 6.57
N HIS A 932 18.81 -22.95 6.21
CA HIS A 932 20.11 -23.62 6.13
C HIS A 932 20.73 -23.52 4.74
N THR A 933 19.93 -23.25 3.70
CA THR A 933 20.40 -23.21 2.31
C THR A 933 20.03 -21.89 1.59
N PHE A 934 20.87 -21.49 0.62
CA PHE A 934 20.59 -20.36 -0.28
C PHE A 934 19.22 -20.47 -0.93
N TRP A 935 18.86 -21.67 -1.41
CA TRP A 935 17.62 -21.86 -2.13
C TRP A 935 16.38 -21.75 -1.25
N GLU A 936 16.45 -22.12 0.03
CA GLU A 936 15.36 -21.86 0.98
C GLU A 936 15.14 -20.37 1.17
N ALA A 937 16.20 -19.58 1.36
CA ALA A 937 16.12 -18.13 1.49
C ALA A 937 15.61 -17.45 0.22
N PHE A 938 16.10 -17.85 -0.95
CA PHE A 938 15.64 -17.33 -2.23
C PHE A 938 14.15 -17.64 -2.47
N CYS A 939 13.73 -18.88 -2.25
CA CYS A 939 12.32 -19.26 -2.40
C CYS A 939 11.45 -18.47 -1.41
N PHE A 940 11.88 -18.32 -0.15
CA PHE A 940 11.16 -17.51 0.82
C PHE A 940 10.97 -16.07 0.37
N VAL A 941 12.06 -15.38 -0.01
CA VAL A 941 12.03 -13.98 -0.45
C VAL A 941 11.17 -13.84 -1.70
N PHE A 942 11.32 -14.73 -2.68
CA PHE A 942 10.51 -14.71 -3.89
C PHE A 942 9.01 -14.88 -3.58
N LEU A 943 8.65 -15.91 -2.81
CA LEU A 943 7.25 -16.21 -2.47
C LEU A 943 6.61 -15.06 -1.68
N PHE A 944 7.31 -14.53 -0.68
CA PHE A 944 6.83 -13.40 0.11
C PHE A 944 6.68 -12.15 -0.77
N THR A 945 7.69 -11.82 -1.58
CA THR A 945 7.67 -10.65 -2.48
C THR A 945 6.55 -10.76 -3.51
N TYR A 946 6.35 -11.95 -4.08
CA TYR A 946 5.29 -12.20 -5.05
C TYR A 946 3.91 -12.04 -4.41
N LEU A 947 3.69 -12.63 -3.23
CA LEU A 947 2.41 -12.53 -2.51
C LEU A 947 2.08 -11.09 -2.13
N VAL A 948 3.04 -10.35 -1.58
CA VAL A 948 2.89 -8.91 -1.27
C VAL A 948 2.63 -8.11 -2.54
N GLY A 949 3.37 -8.38 -3.61
CA GLY A 949 3.22 -7.71 -4.91
C GLY A 949 1.84 -7.95 -5.55
N ARG A 950 1.35 -9.20 -5.54
CA ARG A 950 0.04 -9.59 -6.04
C ARG A 950 -1.09 -8.93 -5.25
N THR A 951 -1.01 -8.97 -3.92
CA THR A 951 -2.00 -8.33 -3.02
C THR A 951 -2.01 -6.80 -3.21
N SER A 952 -0.84 -6.20 -3.37
CA SER A 952 -0.69 -4.78 -3.68
C SER A 952 -1.27 -4.43 -5.05
N ALA A 953 -1.13 -5.31 -6.05
CA ALA A 953 -1.74 -5.10 -7.36
C ALA A 953 -3.27 -5.14 -7.29
N VAL A 954 -3.85 -6.17 -6.66
CA VAL A 954 -5.31 -6.28 -6.44
C VAL A 954 -5.86 -4.99 -5.84
N SER A 955 -5.24 -4.53 -4.76
CA SER A 955 -5.67 -3.33 -4.05
C SER A 955 -5.45 -2.02 -4.82
N LEU A 956 -4.34 -1.86 -5.55
CA LEU A 956 -4.07 -0.68 -6.38
C LEU A 956 -5.05 -0.55 -7.56
N PHE A 957 -5.36 -1.66 -8.24
CA PHE A 957 -6.29 -1.63 -9.37
C PHE A 957 -7.74 -1.40 -8.89
N ALA A 958 -8.16 -2.03 -7.80
CA ALA A 958 -9.46 -1.78 -7.17
C ALA A 958 -9.61 -0.31 -6.72
N ALA A 959 -8.61 0.21 -5.98
CA ALA A 959 -8.61 1.60 -5.51
C ALA A 959 -8.59 2.62 -6.66
N SER A 960 -8.08 2.26 -7.83
CA SER A 960 -8.05 3.14 -8.99
C SER A 960 -9.46 3.54 -9.48
N ILE A 961 -10.49 2.72 -9.24
CA ILE A 961 -11.87 3.06 -9.59
C ILE A 961 -12.32 4.31 -8.81
N ASN A 962 -12.06 4.33 -7.51
CA ASN A 962 -12.36 5.48 -6.64
C ASN A 962 -11.57 6.73 -7.07
N ASP A 963 -10.29 6.57 -7.39
CA ASP A 963 -9.46 7.69 -7.85
C ASP A 963 -10.00 8.30 -9.15
N GLN A 964 -10.36 7.47 -10.14
CA GLN A 964 -10.80 7.94 -11.44
C GLN A 964 -12.22 8.51 -11.40
N SER A 965 -13.10 7.98 -10.55
CA SER A 965 -14.50 8.44 -10.44
C SER A 965 -14.61 9.85 -9.85
N LYS A 966 -13.63 10.28 -9.05
CA LYS A 966 -13.55 11.62 -8.43
C LYS A 966 -12.90 12.70 -9.32
N LYS A 967 -12.18 12.33 -10.39
CA LYS A 967 -11.50 13.28 -11.31
C LYS A 967 -12.40 14.27 -12.06
N PRO A 968 -13.65 13.95 -12.45
CA PRO A 968 -14.55 14.90 -13.13
C PRO A 968 -14.70 16.23 -12.37
N LYS A 969 -14.65 16.20 -11.04
CA LYS A 969 -14.70 17.36 -10.15
C LYS A 969 -13.80 18.51 -10.59
N THR A 970 -12.58 18.18 -11.01
CA THR A 970 -11.57 19.18 -11.43
C THR A 970 -11.99 19.95 -12.69
N VAL A 971 -12.66 19.29 -13.62
CA VAL A 971 -13.19 19.91 -14.84
C VAL A 971 -14.46 20.70 -14.50
N LEU A 972 -15.35 20.15 -13.67
CA LEU A 972 -16.62 20.78 -13.28
C LEU A 972 -16.41 22.13 -12.57
N PHE A 973 -15.39 22.26 -11.73
CA PHE A 973 -15.05 23.55 -11.11
C PHE A 973 -14.52 24.60 -12.10
N SER A 974 -13.94 24.16 -13.22
CA SER A 974 -13.38 25.02 -14.27
C SER A 974 -14.37 25.45 -15.35
N VAL A 975 -15.64 25.02 -15.28
CA VAL A 975 -16.66 25.36 -16.28
C VAL A 975 -16.87 26.90 -16.32
N PRO A 976 -16.94 27.53 -17.50
CA PRO A 976 -17.26 28.96 -17.60
C PRO A 976 -18.66 29.26 -17.06
N THR A 977 -18.86 30.46 -16.54
CA THR A 977 -20.15 30.88 -15.95
C THR A 977 -21.31 30.80 -16.95
N GLU A 978 -21.04 31.08 -18.22
CA GLU A 978 -22.03 31.01 -19.31
C GLU A 978 -22.56 29.59 -19.56
N SER A 979 -21.79 28.55 -19.22
CA SER A 979 -22.19 27.15 -19.36
C SER A 979 -22.57 26.49 -18.03
N TYR A 980 -22.47 27.22 -16.92
CA TYR A 980 -22.78 26.69 -15.60
C TYR A 980 -24.29 26.73 -15.38
N GLY A 981 -24.95 25.59 -15.62
CA GLY A 981 -26.38 25.39 -15.36
C GLY A 981 -26.65 24.36 -14.26
N VAL A 982 -27.94 24.08 -14.05
CA VAL A 982 -28.43 23.10 -13.06
C VAL A 982 -27.81 21.71 -13.26
N GLU A 983 -27.60 21.29 -14.50
CA GLU A 983 -26.99 19.97 -14.80
C GLU A 983 -25.53 19.88 -14.33
N VAL A 984 -24.75 20.97 -14.46
CA VAL A 984 -23.37 21.02 -13.96
C VAL A 984 -23.34 20.98 -12.45
N ALA A 985 -24.25 21.72 -11.79
CA ALA A 985 -24.39 21.71 -10.33
C ALA A 985 -24.77 20.31 -9.82
N ARG A 986 -25.78 19.65 -10.42
CA ARG A 986 -26.17 18.27 -10.08
C ARG A 986 -25.02 17.29 -10.27
N PHE A 987 -24.30 17.39 -11.39
CA PHE A 987 -23.17 16.52 -11.66
C PHE A 987 -22.05 16.72 -10.64
N LEU A 988 -21.76 17.97 -10.27
CA LEU A 988 -20.76 18.28 -9.27
C LEU A 988 -21.14 17.75 -7.88
N THR A 989 -22.41 17.90 -7.47
CA THR A 989 -22.91 17.32 -6.22
C THR A 989 -22.72 15.80 -6.23
N GLN A 990 -23.16 15.13 -7.29
CA GLN A 990 -23.06 13.67 -7.43
C GLN A 990 -21.61 13.17 -7.32
N VAL A 991 -20.67 13.76 -8.07
CA VAL A 991 -19.24 13.39 -8.00
C VAL A 991 -18.62 13.68 -6.64
N THR A 992 -19.19 14.62 -5.88
CA THR A 992 -18.69 14.99 -4.55
C THR A 992 -19.29 14.13 -3.44
N SER A 993 -20.53 13.67 -3.59
CA SER A 993 -21.24 12.84 -2.61
C SER A 993 -20.94 11.35 -2.77
N ASP A 994 -20.82 10.87 -4.00
CA ASP A 994 -20.80 9.44 -4.29
C ASP A 994 -19.38 8.89 -4.05
N GLU A 995 -19.24 8.02 -3.06
CA GLU A 995 -18.02 7.27 -2.83
C GLU A 995 -18.07 5.92 -3.57
N LEU A 996 -17.63 5.94 -4.82
CA LEU A 996 -17.54 4.73 -5.64
C LEU A 996 -16.23 3.99 -5.32
N ALA A 997 -16.30 2.93 -4.53
CA ALA A 997 -15.18 2.04 -4.21
C ALA A 997 -15.67 0.60 -4.20
N LEU A 998 -14.78 -0.35 -4.46
CA LEU A 998 -15.08 -1.76 -4.24
C LEU A 998 -15.00 -2.06 -2.75
N THR A 999 -15.91 -2.87 -2.25
CA THR A 999 -16.04 -3.26 -0.86
C THR A 999 -15.84 -4.77 -0.71
N GLY A 1000 -15.25 -5.19 0.41
CA GLY A 1000 -15.24 -6.59 0.81
C GLY A 1000 -16.49 -6.88 1.64
N CYS A 1001 -17.59 -7.24 0.99
CA CYS A 1001 -18.92 -7.43 1.58
C CYS A 1001 -19.33 -6.28 2.53
N ASN A 1002 -19.06 -5.03 2.15
CA ASN A 1002 -19.25 -3.83 2.99
C ASN A 1002 -18.48 -3.82 4.35
N PHE A 1003 -17.58 -4.77 4.63
CA PHE A 1003 -16.73 -4.73 5.84
C PHE A 1003 -15.64 -3.66 5.73
N PHE A 1004 -15.11 -3.46 4.52
CA PHE A 1004 -14.09 -2.46 4.22
C PHE A 1004 -14.21 -2.00 2.78
N SER A 1005 -13.84 -0.75 2.51
CA SER A 1005 -13.73 -0.19 1.17
C SER A 1005 -12.28 -0.17 0.71
N VAL A 1006 -12.00 -0.76 -0.45
CA VAL A 1006 -10.65 -0.83 -1.02
C VAL A 1006 -10.27 0.53 -1.60
N THR A 1007 -9.69 1.34 -0.74
CA THR A 1007 -9.09 2.64 -1.06
C THR A 1007 -7.58 2.56 -0.92
N ARG A 1008 -6.86 3.57 -1.41
CA ARG A 1008 -5.41 3.63 -1.19
C ARG A 1008 -5.05 3.70 0.28
N THR A 1009 -5.84 4.40 1.08
CA THR A 1009 -5.62 4.52 2.52
C THR A 1009 -5.71 3.16 3.23
N PHE A 1010 -6.67 2.31 2.84
CA PHE A 1010 -6.81 0.95 3.38
C PHE A 1010 -5.56 0.08 3.17
N MET A 1011 -4.86 0.22 2.04
CA MET A 1011 -3.60 -0.50 1.79
C MET A 1011 -2.52 -0.16 2.82
N LEU A 1012 -2.43 1.11 3.20
CA LEU A 1012 -1.44 1.56 4.17
C LEU A 1012 -1.73 0.98 5.56
N THR A 1013 -3.02 0.86 5.92
CA THR A 1013 -3.45 0.16 7.14
C THR A 1013 -3.01 -1.30 7.13
N ILE A 1014 -3.27 -2.04 6.04
CA ILE A 1014 -2.85 -3.45 5.93
C ILE A 1014 -1.33 -3.57 6.03
N ALA A 1015 -0.57 -2.78 5.26
CA ALA A 1015 0.89 -2.82 5.31
C ALA A 1015 1.42 -2.53 6.71
N GLY A 1016 0.87 -1.51 7.38
CA GLY A 1016 1.19 -1.19 8.77
C GLY A 1016 0.93 -2.36 9.72
N THR A 1017 -0.23 -3.00 9.63
CA THR A 1017 -0.57 -4.16 10.48
C THR A 1017 0.36 -5.36 10.26
N ILE A 1018 0.77 -5.63 9.03
CA ILE A 1018 1.69 -6.74 8.71
C ILE A 1018 3.07 -6.47 9.28
N VAL A 1019 3.58 -5.25 9.14
CA VAL A 1019 4.86 -4.85 9.71
C VAL A 1019 4.81 -4.89 11.24
N THR A 1020 3.71 -4.43 11.86
CA THR A 1020 3.52 -4.56 13.32
C THR A 1020 3.54 -6.02 13.75
N TYR A 1021 2.86 -6.91 13.02
CA TYR A 1021 2.87 -8.34 13.28
C TYR A 1021 4.29 -8.94 13.19
N GLU A 1022 5.06 -8.59 12.16
CA GLU A 1022 6.46 -9.02 12.00
C GLU A 1022 7.34 -8.56 13.16
N ILE A 1023 7.24 -7.30 13.57
CA ILE A 1023 8.02 -6.75 14.68
C ILE A 1023 7.72 -7.51 15.98
N VAL A 1024 6.44 -7.75 16.25
CA VAL A 1024 6.01 -8.52 17.44
C VAL A 1024 6.57 -9.95 17.37
N LEU A 1025 6.50 -10.61 16.22
CA LEU A 1025 7.06 -11.94 16.03
C LEU A 1025 8.57 -12.01 16.30
N LEU A 1026 9.34 -11.06 15.75
CA LEU A 1026 10.79 -10.98 15.95
C LEU A 1026 11.16 -10.78 17.42
N GLN A 1027 10.35 -10.02 18.18
CA GLN A 1027 10.55 -9.81 19.61
C GLN A 1027 10.37 -11.10 20.43
N PHE A 1028 9.35 -11.91 20.12
CA PHE A 1028 9.12 -13.18 20.81
C PHE A 1028 10.13 -14.28 20.43
N ASN A 1029 10.76 -14.20 19.26
CA ASN A 1029 11.74 -15.20 18.83
C ASN A 1029 13.02 -15.16 19.70
N ASN A 1030 13.46 -13.99 20.16
CA ASN A 1030 14.61 -13.86 21.06
C ASN A 1030 14.40 -14.54 22.43
N VAL A 1031 13.15 -14.88 22.80
CA VAL A 1031 12.81 -15.63 24.02
C VAL A 1031 12.67 -17.14 23.73
N ALA A 1032 12.35 -17.53 22.49
CA ALA A 1032 12.06 -18.91 22.11
C ALA A 1032 13.29 -19.72 21.61
N VAL A 1033 14.39 -19.05 21.25
CA VAL A 1033 15.60 -19.71 20.75
C VAL A 1033 16.24 -20.65 21.80
N GLU A 1034 16.02 -20.43 23.10
CA GLU A 1034 16.47 -21.38 24.14
C GLU A 1034 15.59 -22.64 24.26
N GLU A 1035 14.33 -22.62 23.84
CA GLU A 1035 13.44 -23.80 23.87
C GLU A 1035 13.44 -24.62 22.56
N LEU A 1036 13.82 -24.00 21.44
CA LEU A 1036 13.85 -24.66 20.12
C LEU A 1036 15.02 -25.63 19.94
N ASP A 1037 16.14 -25.43 20.63
CA ASP A 1037 17.26 -26.40 20.62
C ASP A 1037 16.92 -27.71 21.36
N LEU A 1038 15.97 -27.69 22.31
CA LEU A 1038 15.47 -28.91 22.97
C LEU A 1038 14.45 -29.69 22.12
N ASN A 1039 13.79 -29.02 21.17
CA ASN A 1039 12.83 -29.62 20.25
C ASN A 1039 13.43 -30.12 18.94
N ASN A 1040 14.76 -30.06 18.75
CA ASN A 1040 15.46 -30.81 17.69
C ASN A 1040 15.24 -32.34 17.76
N THR A 1041 14.69 -32.84 18.87
CA THR A 1041 14.18 -34.21 19.02
C THR A 1041 12.91 -34.50 18.23
N SER A 1042 12.18 -33.48 17.74
CA SER A 1042 11.00 -33.67 16.88
C SER A 1042 11.35 -33.80 15.39
N TYR A 1043 12.44 -33.18 14.92
CA TYR A 1043 12.95 -33.35 13.54
C TYR A 1043 13.46 -34.79 13.31
N LEU A 1044 14.14 -35.36 14.31
CA LEU A 1044 14.61 -36.75 14.31
C LEU A 1044 13.50 -37.79 14.45
N ARG A 1045 12.33 -37.43 15.00
CA ARG A 1045 11.18 -38.34 15.15
C ARG A 1045 10.36 -38.48 13.85
N TYR A 1046 10.56 -37.61 12.86
CA TYR A 1046 9.90 -37.68 11.56
C TYR A 1046 10.75 -38.29 10.45
N CYS A 1047 12.08 -38.30 10.58
CA CYS A 1047 12.93 -39.08 9.67
C CYS A 1047 12.92 -40.61 10.00
N PHE A 1048 12.23 -41.06 11.06
CA PHE A 1048 12.18 -42.47 11.50
C PHE A 1048 10.77 -43.02 11.66
#